data_AF-A0A914HC80-F1
#
_entry.id   AF-A0A914HC80-F1
#
_cell.length_a   1.000
_cell.length_b   1.000
_cell.length_c   1.000
_cell.angle_alpha   90.00
_cell.angle_beta   90.00
_cell.angle_gamma   90.00
#
_symmetry.space_group_name_H-M   'P 1'
#
loop_
_entity.id
_entity.type
_entity.pdbx_description
1 polymer ?
#
loop_
_entity_poly.entity_id
_entity_poly.type
_entity_poly.pdbx_seq_one_letter_code
_entity_poly.pdbx_strand_id
1 'polypeptide(L)'
;MGLLTLGTPLSWPKTVEHLQYIKAHGIDQFIALYHRVKGRERDQLRWGDEIEYTIVKFDDEHKKVRVSLRAKDLLDALMASEDVNRSLGEENHSLWRPEFAAYMIEGTPGTPYGGLMSCFNIVEHNMQMRYADASELLEPNESLLSISFPALGSPDFTDPPAVPRPDDPNSVGCSVFYPDEAIYSGHPHFRNLVRNIRGRRGAKVAINVPIFRDKNTPTPFTETFNDPEAAQAVLPDHIYMDHMGFGMGLCCLQMTFQAVNVMEARWLYDQLTPITPIMLALSAATPIFRSYLADIDSRWPIISASVDDRTPFERGLTTTASDGYSKFHAIPKSRYDSTDCYIYPCSALYNDISLQYDDRVKGRERDQLRWGDEIEYTIVKFDDEHKKVRVSLRAKDLLDALMASEDVNRSLGEENHSLWRPEFAAYMIEGTPGTPYGVLLFAYSHCIMLRVQQKSLDHIWNVWSSTIALEIRPSLDGTGAKLVKKNFDGCDDFYAFPRKDPPESLPGFAKIDISTLDHSVIEFLTRVQENMEGEIVLNLNVSDRSYDDIVFNEIMFLLTRRLTVIRGDVRYLVSPAFLEECADLRLIMLDVVAMFDEDADRNRQSLKETLLNWVHSPRIDMQLKFVCQRDEPFADCVEQLRERFLSDERDVNYGMIFCGTFATGFRTEVNARGEYFLSQRTNWGLMVRRGKEMGAWNDQLGIWDDQHWDFPKLNNSCAANAVRLAL
;
A
#
# COMPACT_ATOMS: atom_id res chain seq x y z
N MET A 1 -14.93 3.46 15.56
CA MET A 1 -14.11 3.68 16.81
C MET A 1 -13.72 2.43 17.61
N GLY A 2 -12.81 2.56 18.60
CA GLY A 2 -12.28 1.50 19.49
C GLY A 2 -13.01 1.28 20.84
N LEU A 3 -12.44 0.45 21.74
CA LEU A 3 -13.08 -0.05 22.96
C LEU A 3 -13.15 0.98 24.10
N LEU A 4 -14.27 1.71 24.15
CA LEU A 4 -14.63 2.60 25.28
C LEU A 4 -14.90 1.82 26.58
N THR A 5 -13.84 1.58 27.35
CA THR A 5 -13.96 0.99 28.69
C THR A 5 -14.29 2.05 29.75
N LEU A 6 -15.26 1.74 30.61
CA LEU A 6 -15.67 2.63 31.70
C LEU A 6 -14.57 2.76 32.76
N GLY A 7 -14.11 4.00 32.98
CA GLY A 7 -13.17 4.36 34.02
C GLY A 7 -13.37 5.81 34.49
N THR A 8 -12.76 6.18 35.61
CA THR A 8 -12.83 7.55 36.16
C THR A 8 -11.84 8.45 35.40
N PRO A 9 -12.30 9.42 34.60
CA PRO A 9 -11.38 10.27 33.84
C PRO A 9 -10.70 11.31 34.72
N LEU A 10 -9.47 11.69 34.34
CA LEU A 10 -8.71 12.74 35.02
C LEU A 10 -8.98 14.11 34.40
N SER A 11 -9.21 15.10 35.27
CA SER A 11 -9.16 16.53 34.95
C SER A 11 -7.75 16.97 34.53
N TRP A 12 -7.64 17.95 33.63
CA TRP A 12 -6.37 18.41 33.09
C TRP A 12 -5.23 18.64 34.11
N PRO A 13 -5.42 19.33 35.26
CA PRO A 13 -4.34 19.53 36.23
C PRO A 13 -3.75 18.21 36.75
N LYS A 14 -4.61 17.22 37.05
CA LYS A 14 -4.19 15.87 37.45
C LYS A 14 -3.56 15.08 36.29
N THR A 15 -4.00 15.33 35.06
CA THR A 15 -3.39 14.72 33.86
C THR A 15 -1.96 15.22 33.66
N VAL A 16 -1.67 16.49 33.94
CA VAL A 16 -0.32 17.08 33.84
C VAL A 16 0.68 16.36 34.77
N GLU A 17 0.27 16.00 36.00
CA GLU A 17 1.09 15.24 36.96
C GLU A 17 1.56 13.88 36.39
N HIS A 18 0.70 13.24 35.58
CA HIS A 18 0.99 11.95 34.96
C HIS A 18 1.48 12.04 33.51
N LEU A 19 1.68 13.24 32.97
CA LEU A 19 1.98 13.45 31.56
C LEU A 19 3.24 12.67 31.11
N GLN A 20 4.36 12.77 31.85
CA GLN A 20 5.59 12.03 31.53
C GLN A 20 5.39 10.51 31.55
N TYR A 21 4.60 10.02 32.51
CA TYR A 21 4.30 8.61 32.68
C TYR A 21 3.49 8.08 31.50
N ILE A 22 2.41 8.77 31.12
CA ILE A 22 1.54 8.39 29.99
C ILE A 22 2.34 8.34 28.69
N LYS A 23 3.16 9.37 28.42
CA LYS A 23 4.06 9.40 27.25
C LYS A 23 5.01 8.19 27.25
N ALA A 24 5.79 8.03 28.32
CA ALA A 24 6.81 6.99 28.44
C ALA A 24 6.25 5.57 28.24
N HIS A 25 5.13 5.26 28.92
CA HIS A 25 4.51 3.95 28.82
C HIS A 25 3.80 3.72 27.48
N GLY A 26 3.25 4.75 26.86
CA GLY A 26 2.70 4.64 25.50
C GLY A 26 3.76 4.28 24.46
N ILE A 27 4.96 4.86 24.58
CA ILE A 27 6.10 4.54 23.71
C ILE A 27 6.58 3.11 23.96
N ASP A 28 6.76 2.70 25.22
CA ASP A 28 7.16 1.32 25.55
C ASP A 28 6.14 0.30 25.01
N GLN A 29 4.84 0.62 25.06
CA GLN A 29 3.77 -0.20 24.49
C GLN A 29 3.77 -0.21 22.96
N PHE A 30 3.97 0.93 22.31
CA PHE A 30 4.12 1.02 20.86
C PHE A 30 5.32 0.20 20.36
N ILE A 31 6.48 0.34 21.01
CA ILE A 31 7.69 -0.45 20.72
C ILE A 31 7.40 -1.95 20.90
N ALA A 32 6.79 -2.35 22.02
CA ALA A 32 6.45 -3.75 22.27
C ALA A 32 5.44 -4.31 21.24
N LEU A 33 4.44 -3.54 20.85
CA LEU A 33 3.49 -3.89 19.80
C LEU A 33 4.19 -4.02 18.44
N TYR A 34 5.01 -3.03 18.07
CA TYR A 34 5.78 -3.03 16.83
C TYR A 34 6.69 -4.27 16.76
N HIS A 35 7.49 -4.58 17.77
CA HIS A 35 8.30 -5.81 17.76
C HIS A 35 7.45 -7.09 17.66
N ARG A 36 6.25 -7.11 18.24
CA ARG A 36 5.32 -8.25 18.16
C ARG A 36 4.70 -8.44 16.76
N VAL A 37 4.45 -7.35 16.02
CA VAL A 37 3.65 -7.40 14.77
C VAL A 37 4.38 -6.95 13.50
N LYS A 38 5.58 -6.34 13.58
CA LYS A 38 6.32 -5.84 12.41
C LYS A 38 6.70 -6.90 11.37
N GLY A 39 6.78 -8.17 11.80
CA GLY A 39 7.03 -9.32 10.94
C GLY A 39 5.76 -10.02 10.45
N ARG A 40 4.57 -9.40 10.61
CA ARG A 40 3.36 -9.86 9.93
C ARG A 40 3.51 -9.60 8.43
N GLU A 41 3.21 -10.64 7.68
CA GLU A 41 3.25 -10.69 6.22
C GLU A 41 2.04 -11.49 5.75
N ARG A 42 1.60 -11.27 4.50
CA ARG A 42 0.48 -12.00 3.88
C ARG A 42 -0.88 -11.80 4.56
N ASP A 43 -1.07 -10.68 5.28
CA ASP A 43 -2.42 -10.29 5.68
C ASP A 43 -3.25 -10.01 4.40
N GLN A 44 -4.52 -10.42 4.39
CA GLN A 44 -5.39 -10.18 3.24
C GLN A 44 -5.99 -8.78 3.32
N LEU A 45 -6.26 -8.16 2.16
CA LEU A 45 -7.04 -6.93 2.10
C LEU A 45 -8.40 -7.14 2.78
N ARG A 46 -8.58 -6.42 3.89
CA ARG A 46 -9.82 -6.26 4.62
C ARG A 46 -10.12 -4.78 4.74
N TRP A 47 -11.38 -4.40 4.62
CA TRP A 47 -11.75 -3.00 4.76
C TRP A 47 -13.18 -2.84 5.27
N GLY A 48 -13.51 -1.65 5.75
CA GLY A 48 -14.84 -1.33 6.24
C GLY A 48 -15.09 0.17 6.18
N ASP A 49 -16.35 0.54 6.12
CA ASP A 49 -16.81 1.93 6.22
C ASP A 49 -17.33 2.23 7.63
N GLU A 50 -17.13 3.46 8.09
CA GLU A 50 -17.73 3.97 9.33
C GLU A 50 -18.56 5.21 8.93
N ILE A 51 -19.88 5.16 9.17
CA ILE A 51 -20.80 6.24 8.80
C ILE A 51 -21.50 6.79 10.04
N GLU A 52 -21.44 8.11 10.18
CA GLU A 52 -22.03 8.85 11.28
C GLU A 52 -23.40 9.41 10.86
N TYR A 53 -24.38 9.30 11.77
CA TYR A 53 -25.73 9.80 11.56
C TYR A 53 -26.13 10.80 12.64
N THR A 54 -26.89 11.82 12.25
CA THR A 54 -27.65 12.71 13.14
C THR A 54 -29.09 12.21 13.28
N ILE A 55 -29.60 12.11 14.50
CA ILE A 55 -31.01 11.87 14.79
C ILE A 55 -31.74 13.22 14.76
N VAL A 56 -32.69 13.39 13.83
CA VAL A 56 -33.41 14.65 13.62
C VAL A 56 -34.88 14.50 14.03
N LYS A 57 -35.39 15.48 14.77
CA LYS A 57 -36.77 15.61 15.23
C LYS A 57 -37.54 16.61 14.37
N PHE A 58 -38.69 16.21 13.85
CA PHE A 58 -39.62 17.07 13.13
C PHE A 58 -40.80 17.47 14.03
N ASP A 59 -41.12 18.76 14.02
CA ASP A 59 -42.29 19.34 14.66
C ASP A 59 -43.05 20.12 13.59
N ASP A 60 -43.90 19.40 12.84
CA ASP A 60 -44.65 19.93 11.70
C ASP A 60 -45.69 20.97 12.12
N GLU A 61 -46.21 20.88 13.35
CA GLU A 61 -47.19 21.83 13.91
C GLU A 61 -46.56 23.21 14.08
N HIS A 62 -45.37 23.28 14.68
CA HIS A 62 -44.64 24.54 14.90
C HIS A 62 -43.64 24.87 13.78
N LYS A 63 -43.52 24.00 12.78
CA LYS A 63 -42.57 24.08 11.65
C LYS A 63 -41.11 24.19 12.11
N LYS A 64 -40.74 23.34 13.07
CA LYS A 64 -39.37 23.26 13.60
C LYS A 64 -38.72 21.94 13.24
N VAL A 65 -37.39 22.00 13.08
CA VAL A 65 -36.53 20.83 12.92
C VAL A 65 -35.40 20.98 13.94
N ARG A 66 -35.13 19.92 14.72
CA ARG A 66 -34.20 19.92 15.85
C ARG A 66 -33.38 18.64 15.86
N VAL A 67 -32.26 18.60 16.59
CA VAL A 67 -31.55 17.34 16.85
C VAL A 67 -32.13 16.64 18.07
N SER A 68 -32.42 15.34 17.97
CA SER A 68 -32.99 14.54 19.07
C SER A 68 -31.87 14.00 19.95
N LEU A 69 -31.89 14.30 21.25
CA LEU A 69 -30.84 13.92 22.21
C LEU A 69 -30.96 12.45 22.68
N ARG A 70 -31.57 11.58 21.87
CA ARG A 70 -31.90 10.18 22.17
C ARG A 70 -30.82 9.17 21.77
N ALA A 71 -29.63 9.58 21.33
CA ALA A 71 -28.60 8.64 20.87
C ALA A 71 -28.26 7.55 21.90
N LYS A 72 -28.31 7.89 23.21
CA LYS A 72 -28.08 6.91 24.27
C LYS A 72 -29.13 5.81 24.29
N ASP A 73 -30.42 6.16 24.14
CA ASP A 73 -31.52 5.20 24.19
C ASP A 73 -31.48 4.25 22.98
N LEU A 74 -31.13 4.78 21.79
CA LEU A 74 -30.92 3.97 20.59
C LEU A 74 -29.71 3.04 20.74
N LEU A 75 -28.57 3.55 21.18
CA LEU A 75 -27.35 2.75 21.33
C LEU A 75 -27.47 1.67 22.41
N ASP A 76 -28.13 1.96 23.54
CA ASP A 76 -28.44 0.94 24.55
C ASP A 76 -29.20 -0.25 23.94
N ALA A 77 -30.15 0.01 23.03
CA ALA A 77 -30.93 -1.04 22.36
C ALA A 77 -30.16 -1.76 21.24
N LEU A 78 -29.48 -1.01 20.37
CA LEU A 78 -28.69 -1.56 19.25
C LEU A 78 -27.54 -2.44 19.76
N MET A 79 -26.78 -1.97 20.75
CA MET A 79 -25.67 -2.71 21.34
C MET A 79 -26.15 -3.91 22.18
N ALA A 80 -27.35 -3.84 22.79
CA ALA A 80 -27.95 -5.00 23.43
C ALA A 80 -28.27 -6.11 22.43
N SER A 81 -28.68 -5.77 21.20
CA SER A 81 -28.84 -6.75 20.12
C SER A 81 -27.49 -7.37 19.71
N GLU A 82 -26.42 -6.57 19.61
CA GLU A 82 -25.07 -7.08 19.33
C GLU A 82 -24.60 -8.11 20.37
N ASP A 83 -24.90 -7.86 21.65
CA ASP A 83 -24.53 -8.72 22.78
C ASP A 83 -25.37 -10.01 22.84
N VAL A 84 -26.66 -9.95 22.46
CA VAL A 84 -27.52 -11.13 22.32
C VAL A 84 -27.00 -12.04 21.21
N ASN A 85 -26.76 -11.51 20.02
CA ASN A 85 -26.22 -12.28 18.88
C ASN A 85 -24.88 -12.93 19.25
N ARG A 86 -23.97 -12.17 19.86
CA ARG A 86 -22.68 -12.69 20.37
C ARG A 86 -22.86 -13.81 21.40
N SER A 87 -23.87 -13.73 22.26
CA SER A 87 -24.18 -14.75 23.27
C SER A 87 -24.81 -16.02 22.67
N LEU A 88 -25.50 -15.91 21.54
CA LEU A 88 -26.04 -17.03 20.76
C LEU A 88 -25.01 -17.65 19.82
N GLY A 89 -23.89 -16.97 19.56
CA GLY A 89 -22.89 -17.36 18.57
C GLY A 89 -23.26 -17.00 17.14
N GLU A 90 -24.19 -16.05 16.97
CA GLU A 90 -24.62 -15.51 15.68
C GLU A 90 -23.74 -14.31 15.29
N GLU A 91 -23.47 -14.16 13.99
CA GLU A 91 -22.71 -13.03 13.48
C GLU A 91 -23.59 -11.77 13.44
N ASN A 92 -23.06 -10.66 13.93
CA ASN A 92 -23.67 -9.35 13.71
C ASN A 92 -23.45 -8.92 12.26
N HIS A 93 -24.47 -8.34 11.62
CA HIS A 93 -24.36 -7.70 10.30
C HIS A 93 -23.97 -6.22 10.41
N SER A 94 -24.21 -5.60 11.57
CA SER A 94 -23.97 -4.19 11.90
C SER A 94 -23.29 -4.08 13.28
N LEU A 95 -22.45 -3.06 13.49
CA LEU A 95 -21.97 -2.65 14.82
C LEU A 95 -22.24 -1.15 15.02
N TRP A 96 -22.60 -0.75 16.24
CA TRP A 96 -23.03 0.60 16.58
C TRP A 96 -22.22 1.20 17.72
N ARG A 97 -21.70 2.41 17.55
CA ARG A 97 -20.82 3.06 18.54
C ARG A 97 -21.31 4.47 18.89
N PRO A 98 -21.08 4.92 20.14
CA PRO A 98 -21.41 6.27 20.55
C PRO A 98 -20.44 7.28 19.95
N GLU A 99 -20.99 8.35 19.41
CA GLU A 99 -20.22 9.53 18.99
C GLU A 99 -20.24 10.65 20.05
N PHE A 100 -19.52 11.74 19.78
CA PHE A 100 -19.39 12.88 20.68
C PHE A 100 -20.74 13.48 21.12
N ALA A 101 -21.71 13.57 20.22
CA ALA A 101 -22.95 14.28 20.44
C ALA A 101 -24.08 13.36 20.94
N ALA A 102 -24.95 13.89 21.80
CA ALA A 102 -26.12 13.15 22.29
C ALA A 102 -27.19 12.87 21.22
N TYR A 103 -26.99 13.38 19.99
CA TYR A 103 -27.83 13.18 18.81
C TYR A 103 -27.12 12.41 17.68
N MET A 104 -25.93 11.85 17.92
CA MET A 104 -25.17 11.10 16.91
C MET A 104 -25.00 9.62 17.25
N ILE A 105 -25.03 8.77 16.22
CA ILE A 105 -24.66 7.35 16.28
C ILE A 105 -23.72 7.01 15.10
N GLU A 106 -22.68 6.22 15.36
CA GLU A 106 -21.77 5.65 14.34
C GLU A 106 -22.22 4.22 14.04
N GLY A 107 -22.36 3.86 12.76
CA GLY A 107 -22.64 2.49 12.32
C GLY A 107 -21.55 1.95 11.39
N THR A 108 -21.10 0.72 11.61
CA THR A 108 -20.05 0.04 10.82
C THR A 108 -20.52 -1.37 10.41
N PRO A 109 -19.95 -2.00 9.36
CA PRO A 109 -20.30 -3.37 9.02
C PRO A 109 -19.87 -4.36 10.12
N GLY A 110 -20.72 -5.36 10.36
CA GLY A 110 -20.53 -6.40 11.38
C GLY A 110 -19.22 -7.17 11.29
N THR A 111 -18.73 -7.37 10.07
CA THR A 111 -17.41 -7.92 9.77
C THR A 111 -16.74 -7.13 8.63
N PRO A 112 -15.40 -7.02 8.60
CA PRO A 112 -14.71 -6.34 7.50
C PRO A 112 -14.91 -7.04 6.15
N TYR A 113 -15.25 -6.25 5.13
CA TYR A 113 -15.35 -6.65 3.73
C TYR A 113 -14.05 -7.30 3.23
N GLY A 114 -14.16 -8.17 2.23
CA GLY A 114 -13.02 -8.80 1.57
C GLY A 114 -12.42 -7.94 0.45
N GLY A 115 -11.25 -8.35 -0.03
CA GLY A 115 -10.53 -7.70 -1.14
C GLY A 115 -11.02 -8.05 -2.56
N LEU A 116 -12.10 -8.82 -2.71
CA LEU A 116 -12.66 -9.13 -4.04
C LEU A 116 -13.54 -7.99 -4.54
N MET A 117 -13.53 -7.72 -5.85
CA MET A 117 -14.38 -6.67 -6.46
C MET A 117 -15.89 -6.91 -6.21
N SER A 118 -16.32 -8.16 -6.01
CA SER A 118 -17.69 -8.50 -5.62
C SER A 118 -18.10 -7.94 -4.26
N CYS A 119 -17.16 -7.63 -3.36
CA CYS A 119 -17.44 -7.05 -2.05
C CYS A 119 -17.94 -5.59 -2.13
N PHE A 120 -17.74 -4.88 -3.25
CA PHE A 120 -18.35 -3.55 -3.42
C PHE A 120 -19.89 -3.63 -3.52
N ASN A 121 -20.43 -4.73 -4.05
CA ASN A 121 -21.88 -4.91 -4.25
C ASN A 121 -22.66 -5.08 -2.92
N ILE A 122 -21.98 -5.33 -1.79
CA ILE A 122 -22.64 -5.50 -0.48
C ILE A 122 -22.60 -4.25 0.40
N VAL A 123 -21.82 -3.21 0.03
CA VAL A 123 -21.63 -2.01 0.86
C VAL A 123 -22.92 -1.23 1.02
N GLU A 124 -23.56 -0.87 -0.10
CA GLU A 124 -24.84 -0.14 -0.07
C GLU A 124 -25.92 -0.95 0.65
N HIS A 125 -25.99 -2.27 0.39
CA HIS A 125 -26.95 -3.13 1.08
C HIS A 125 -26.71 -3.18 2.59
N ASN A 126 -25.46 -3.25 3.04
CA ASN A 126 -25.11 -3.20 4.46
C ASN A 126 -25.43 -1.84 5.10
N MET A 127 -25.22 -0.73 4.39
CA MET A 127 -25.65 0.60 4.82
C MET A 127 -27.18 0.71 4.92
N GLN A 128 -27.92 0.13 3.98
CA GLN A 128 -29.39 0.07 4.01
C GLN A 128 -29.90 -0.77 5.19
N MET A 129 -29.24 -1.89 5.50
CA MET A 129 -29.56 -2.70 6.69
C MET A 129 -29.30 -1.92 7.99
N ARG A 130 -28.13 -1.27 8.13
CA ARG A 130 -27.84 -0.36 9.26
C ARG A 130 -28.92 0.72 9.39
N TYR A 131 -29.30 1.36 8.29
CA TYR A 131 -30.35 2.37 8.29
C TYR A 131 -31.69 1.80 8.79
N ALA A 132 -32.07 0.59 8.37
CA ALA A 132 -33.27 -0.08 8.82
C ALA A 132 -33.23 -0.40 10.33
N ASP A 133 -32.15 -1.06 10.81
CA ASP A 133 -31.95 -1.44 12.22
C ASP A 133 -32.18 -0.25 13.16
N ALA A 134 -31.56 0.90 12.85
CA ALA A 134 -31.68 2.11 13.66
C ALA A 134 -33.03 2.83 13.46
N SER A 135 -33.64 2.74 12.28
CA SER A 135 -34.93 3.36 11.98
C SER A 135 -36.10 2.71 12.74
N GLU A 136 -36.02 1.42 13.08
CA GLU A 136 -37.04 0.74 13.89
C GLU A 136 -37.13 1.27 15.34
N LEU A 137 -36.13 2.01 15.81
CA LEU A 137 -36.03 2.56 17.17
C LEU A 137 -36.39 4.06 17.27
N LEU A 138 -36.66 4.70 16.12
CA LEU A 138 -37.03 6.11 16.03
C LEU A 138 -38.47 6.35 16.50
N GLU A 139 -38.73 7.52 17.06
CA GLU A 139 -40.11 7.96 17.27
C GLU A 139 -40.79 8.36 15.93
N PRO A 140 -42.13 8.37 15.83
CA PRO A 140 -42.84 8.60 14.57
C PRO A 140 -42.56 9.94 13.86
N ASN A 141 -41.98 10.91 14.58
CA ASN A 141 -41.56 12.21 14.07
C ASN A 141 -40.03 12.41 14.13
N GLU A 142 -39.27 11.32 14.15
CA GLU A 142 -37.81 11.32 14.01
C GLU A 142 -37.37 10.77 12.67
N SER A 143 -36.18 11.14 12.24
CA SER A 143 -35.50 10.52 11.10
C SER A 143 -34.00 10.47 11.36
N LEU A 144 -33.38 9.38 10.93
CA LEU A 144 -31.92 9.25 10.92
C LEU A 144 -31.40 9.87 9.63
N LEU A 145 -30.45 10.80 9.69
CA LEU A 145 -29.88 11.47 8.52
C LEU A 145 -28.36 11.52 8.63
N SER A 146 -27.65 11.07 7.59
CA SER A 146 -26.19 11.16 7.47
C SER A 146 -25.76 12.58 7.07
N ILE A 147 -26.12 13.58 7.87
CA ILE A 147 -25.85 15.00 7.64
C ILE A 147 -25.28 15.69 8.88
N SER A 148 -24.42 16.67 8.64
CA SER A 148 -24.06 17.70 9.60
C SER A 148 -25.23 18.68 9.77
N PHE A 149 -25.76 18.84 10.99
CA PHE A 149 -26.99 19.61 11.19
C PHE A 149 -26.79 21.14 11.00
N PRO A 150 -27.50 21.79 10.05
CA PRO A 150 -27.23 23.21 9.69
C PRO A 150 -27.42 24.24 10.83
N ALA A 151 -28.35 23.97 11.75
CA ALA A 151 -28.78 24.91 12.77
C ALA A 151 -28.18 24.65 14.16
N LEU A 152 -27.10 23.84 14.28
CA LEU A 152 -26.40 23.63 15.56
C LEU A 152 -26.07 24.96 16.24
N GLY A 153 -26.29 25.04 17.56
CA GLY A 153 -26.05 26.26 18.34
C GLY A 153 -26.97 27.44 18.05
N SER A 154 -28.01 27.27 17.23
CA SER A 154 -29.11 28.24 17.10
C SER A 154 -30.06 28.11 18.31
N PRO A 155 -30.85 29.13 18.68
CA PRO A 155 -31.85 28.99 19.73
C PRO A 155 -32.82 27.82 19.46
N ASP A 156 -33.13 27.01 20.49
CA ASP A 156 -34.07 25.88 20.41
C ASP A 156 -33.68 24.79 19.39
N PHE A 157 -32.37 24.54 19.18
CA PHE A 157 -31.90 23.54 18.20
C PHE A 157 -32.01 22.07 18.65
N THR A 158 -32.30 21.79 19.92
CA THR A 158 -32.32 20.42 20.50
C THR A 158 -33.73 20.00 20.92
N ASP A 159 -34.00 18.70 20.85
CA ASP A 159 -35.18 18.06 21.46
C ASP A 159 -34.71 16.95 22.43
N PRO A 160 -35.07 17.00 23.74
CA PRO A 160 -35.77 18.10 24.39
C PRO A 160 -34.97 19.43 24.38
N PRO A 161 -35.64 20.58 24.55
CA PRO A 161 -34.97 21.88 24.58
C PRO A 161 -33.94 21.98 25.71
N ALA A 162 -32.70 22.30 25.35
CA ALA A 162 -31.61 22.52 26.28
C ALA A 162 -31.03 23.94 26.12
N VAL A 163 -30.53 24.52 27.20
CA VAL A 163 -30.11 25.93 27.27
C VAL A 163 -28.62 26.00 27.62
N PRO A 164 -27.79 26.72 26.83
CA PRO A 164 -26.38 26.94 27.15
C PRO A 164 -26.20 27.75 28.44
N ARG A 165 -25.14 27.46 29.19
CA ARG A 165 -24.88 28.03 30.52
C ARG A 165 -23.43 28.55 30.61
N PRO A 166 -23.07 29.63 29.88
CA PRO A 166 -21.70 30.14 29.86
C PRO A 166 -21.20 30.56 31.24
N ASP A 167 -22.07 31.17 32.05
CA ASP A 167 -21.75 31.66 33.40
C ASP A 167 -21.71 30.56 34.48
N ASP A 168 -22.09 29.31 34.18
CA ASP A 168 -22.05 28.21 35.15
C ASP A 168 -20.62 27.61 35.21
N PRO A 169 -19.90 27.71 36.34
CA PRO A 169 -18.55 27.15 36.47
C PRO A 169 -18.52 25.61 36.38
N ASN A 170 -19.67 24.94 36.51
CA ASN A 170 -19.79 23.49 36.33
C ASN A 170 -20.03 23.08 34.88
N SER A 171 -20.34 24.04 33.99
CA SER A 171 -20.55 23.77 32.58
C SER A 171 -19.30 23.13 31.97
N VAL A 172 -19.51 22.15 31.09
CA VAL A 172 -18.42 21.40 30.46
C VAL A 172 -17.67 22.34 29.52
N GLY A 173 -18.40 22.97 28.59
CA GLY A 173 -17.86 23.87 27.59
C GLY A 173 -17.86 25.36 27.96
N CYS A 174 -18.76 25.81 28.84
CA CYS A 174 -19.06 27.24 29.05
C CYS A 174 -19.40 27.99 27.74
N SER A 175 -19.97 27.29 26.76
CA SER A 175 -20.35 27.86 25.46
C SER A 175 -21.54 28.80 25.60
N VAL A 176 -21.57 29.86 24.79
CA VAL A 176 -22.73 30.76 24.67
C VAL A 176 -23.84 30.21 23.78
N PHE A 177 -23.59 29.10 23.06
CA PHE A 177 -24.51 28.53 22.07
C PHE A 177 -24.86 27.06 22.33
N TYR A 178 -23.89 26.26 22.77
CA TYR A 178 -23.98 24.80 22.79
C TYR A 178 -24.22 24.28 24.22
N PRO A 179 -25.38 23.66 24.52
CA PRO A 179 -25.68 23.11 25.85
C PRO A 179 -24.91 21.82 26.13
N ASP A 180 -24.55 21.59 27.39
CA ASP A 180 -23.82 20.38 27.82
C ASP A 180 -24.66 19.10 27.68
N GLU A 181 -25.99 19.24 27.65
CA GLU A 181 -26.95 18.18 27.36
C GLU A 181 -26.79 17.60 25.94
N ALA A 182 -26.28 18.39 24.99
CA ALA A 182 -26.03 17.97 23.62
C ALA A 182 -24.67 17.23 23.44
N ILE A 183 -23.95 16.97 24.54
CA ILE A 183 -22.76 16.09 24.58
C ILE A 183 -23.21 14.70 25.05
N TYR A 184 -22.79 13.64 24.36
CA TYR A 184 -23.19 12.27 24.67
C TYR A 184 -22.96 11.92 26.15
N SER A 185 -24.03 11.50 26.81
CA SER A 185 -24.08 11.30 28.27
C SER A 185 -23.75 9.87 28.69
N GLY A 186 -23.83 8.90 27.78
CA GLY A 186 -23.60 7.48 28.07
C GLY A 186 -22.14 7.11 28.34
N HIS A 187 -21.17 7.98 28.03
CA HIS A 187 -19.76 7.72 28.32
C HIS A 187 -19.02 8.98 28.82
N PRO A 188 -18.27 8.93 29.95
CA PRO A 188 -17.69 10.11 30.57
C PRO A 188 -16.51 10.73 29.78
N HIS A 189 -15.99 10.02 28.77
CA HIS A 189 -14.89 10.47 27.91
C HIS A 189 -15.20 11.82 27.25
N PHE A 190 -16.34 11.95 26.56
CA PHE A 190 -16.64 13.12 25.72
C PHE A 190 -16.69 14.42 26.52
N ARG A 191 -17.40 14.41 27.66
CA ARG A 191 -17.43 15.56 28.58
C ARG A 191 -16.08 15.85 29.21
N ASN A 192 -15.24 14.83 29.46
CA ASN A 192 -13.90 15.08 29.97
C ASN A 192 -12.95 15.66 28.91
N LEU A 193 -13.11 15.25 27.64
CA LEU A 193 -12.31 15.75 26.52
C LEU A 193 -12.54 17.26 26.31
N VAL A 194 -13.79 17.72 26.29
CA VAL A 194 -14.14 19.16 26.25
C VAL A 194 -13.48 19.93 27.41
N ARG A 195 -13.63 19.44 28.65
CA ARG A 195 -13.03 20.07 29.84
C ARG A 195 -11.51 20.14 29.76
N ASN A 196 -10.86 19.08 29.27
CA ASN A 196 -9.41 19.02 29.22
C ASN A 196 -8.83 19.85 28.06
N ILE A 197 -9.50 19.93 26.91
CA ILE A 197 -9.14 20.83 25.81
C ILE A 197 -9.22 22.29 26.28
N ARG A 198 -10.35 22.70 26.87
CA ARG A 198 -10.53 24.05 27.43
C ARG A 198 -9.52 24.35 28.55
N GLY A 199 -9.32 23.40 29.46
CA GLY A 199 -8.36 23.51 30.57
C GLY A 199 -6.90 23.56 30.14
N ARG A 200 -6.52 22.91 29.02
CA ARG A 200 -5.19 23.00 28.42
C ARG A 200 -5.01 24.31 27.66
N ARG A 201 -5.96 24.65 26.78
CA ARG A 201 -5.94 25.88 25.96
C ARG A 201 -5.94 27.15 26.81
N GLY A 202 -6.51 27.08 28.02
CA GLY A 202 -6.65 28.21 28.94
C GLY A 202 -7.77 29.19 28.57
N ALA A 203 -8.59 28.82 27.60
CA ALA A 203 -9.72 29.58 27.05
C ALA A 203 -10.63 28.61 26.28
N LYS A 204 -11.83 29.06 25.88
CA LYS A 204 -12.66 28.33 24.92
C LYS A 204 -11.94 28.13 23.58
N VAL A 205 -12.38 27.11 22.84
CA VAL A 205 -12.04 27.01 21.41
C VAL A 205 -12.69 28.19 20.67
N ALA A 206 -12.07 28.62 19.58
CA ALA A 206 -12.55 29.77 18.82
C ALA A 206 -12.52 29.39 17.35
N ILE A 207 -13.71 29.23 16.78
CA ILE A 207 -13.94 28.85 15.40
C ILE A 207 -14.57 30.07 14.72
N ASN A 208 -13.91 30.60 13.70
CA ASN A 208 -14.42 31.71 12.89
C ASN A 208 -14.50 31.21 11.44
N VAL A 209 -15.71 31.08 10.91
CA VAL A 209 -15.96 30.59 9.55
C VAL A 209 -16.36 31.77 8.65
N PRO A 210 -15.72 32.02 7.49
CA PRO A 210 -16.11 33.11 6.60
C PRO A 210 -17.61 33.06 6.24
N ILE A 211 -18.31 34.19 6.36
CA ILE A 211 -19.74 34.26 6.03
C ILE A 211 -19.96 34.46 4.52
N PHE A 212 -20.97 33.77 3.96
CA PHE A 212 -21.38 34.01 2.58
C PHE A 212 -21.94 35.43 2.40
N ARG A 213 -21.42 36.15 1.42
CA ARG A 213 -21.81 37.54 1.12
C ARG A 213 -22.90 37.61 0.05
N ASP A 214 -24.16 37.46 0.48
CA ASP A 214 -25.32 37.82 -0.35
C ASP A 214 -25.58 39.34 -0.32
N LYS A 215 -26.47 39.82 -1.20
CA LYS A 215 -26.86 41.23 -1.40
C LYS A 215 -27.25 41.97 -0.12
N ASN A 216 -27.75 41.25 0.88
CA ASN A 216 -28.21 41.80 2.16
C ASN A 216 -27.34 41.39 3.36
N THR A 217 -26.24 40.64 3.15
CA THR A 217 -25.27 40.36 4.23
C THR A 217 -24.62 41.70 4.62
N PRO A 218 -24.67 42.11 5.90
CA PRO A 218 -24.02 43.34 6.36
C PRO A 218 -22.52 43.35 6.00
N THR A 219 -21.97 44.53 5.71
CA THR A 219 -20.55 44.69 5.38
C THR A 219 -19.95 45.84 6.22
N PRO A 220 -19.10 45.55 7.22
CA PRO A 220 -18.75 44.21 7.70
C PRO A 220 -19.94 43.50 8.35
N PHE A 221 -19.96 42.17 8.29
CA PHE A 221 -20.79 41.36 9.19
C PHE A 221 -20.09 41.30 10.55
N THR A 222 -20.82 41.58 11.62
CA THR A 222 -20.28 41.62 12.98
C THR A 222 -21.28 41.04 13.98
N GLU A 223 -20.87 40.02 14.73
CA GLU A 223 -21.61 39.56 15.90
C GLU A 223 -21.09 40.26 17.17
N THR A 224 -21.96 40.51 18.14
CA THR A 224 -21.62 41.15 19.42
C THR A 224 -22.13 40.30 20.57
N PHE A 225 -21.26 39.98 21.52
CA PHE A 225 -21.56 39.09 22.65
C PHE A 225 -21.31 39.79 23.99
N ASN A 226 -22.09 39.41 25.02
CA ASN A 226 -21.86 39.86 26.39
C ASN A 226 -20.76 39.04 27.10
N ASP A 227 -20.52 37.81 26.62
CA ASP A 227 -19.45 36.93 27.11
C ASP A 227 -18.07 37.50 26.72
N PRO A 228 -17.16 37.76 27.68
CA PRO A 228 -15.88 38.41 27.38
C PRO A 228 -14.96 37.63 26.45
N GLU A 229 -14.93 36.29 26.55
CA GLU A 229 -14.10 35.46 25.67
C GLU A 229 -14.61 35.50 24.23
N ALA A 230 -15.92 35.38 24.02
CA ALA A 230 -16.55 35.47 22.71
C ALA A 230 -16.38 36.86 22.08
N ALA A 231 -16.57 37.93 22.88
CA ALA A 231 -16.38 39.30 22.44
C ALA A 231 -14.92 39.61 22.02
N GLN A 232 -13.94 38.90 22.59
CA GLN A 232 -12.53 39.01 22.20
C GLN A 232 -12.15 38.11 21.02
N ALA A 233 -12.83 36.98 20.82
CA ALA A 233 -12.47 35.93 19.86
C ALA A 233 -13.21 36.01 18.51
N VAL A 234 -14.31 36.77 18.42
CA VAL A 234 -15.06 36.99 17.17
C VAL A 234 -14.24 37.82 16.16
N LEU A 235 -14.32 37.43 14.88
CA LEU A 235 -13.74 38.18 13.76
C LEU A 235 -14.85 38.82 12.89
N PRO A 236 -14.62 40.02 12.32
CA PRO A 236 -15.54 40.58 11.33
C PRO A 236 -15.60 39.69 10.09
N ASP A 237 -16.76 39.66 9.42
CA ASP A 237 -17.05 38.82 8.26
C ASP A 237 -16.95 37.29 8.50
N HIS A 238 -17.06 36.85 9.76
CA HIS A 238 -17.06 35.44 10.13
C HIS A 238 -18.24 35.09 11.05
N ILE A 239 -18.78 33.88 10.86
CA ILE A 239 -19.69 33.19 11.78
C ILE A 239 -18.84 32.66 12.95
N TYR A 240 -19.14 33.09 14.18
CA TYR A 240 -18.38 32.69 15.37
C TYR A 240 -18.98 31.46 16.08
N MET A 241 -18.14 30.53 16.53
CA MET A 241 -18.52 29.33 17.27
C MET A 241 -17.46 29.01 18.34
N ASP A 242 -17.89 28.61 19.55
CA ASP A 242 -17.03 28.55 20.76
C ASP A 242 -16.99 27.18 21.46
N HIS A 243 -17.42 26.10 20.78
CA HIS A 243 -17.56 24.77 21.39
C HIS A 243 -17.09 23.61 20.50
N MET A 244 -16.56 22.56 21.13
CA MET A 244 -16.13 21.32 20.47
C MET A 244 -17.25 20.65 19.66
N GLY A 245 -18.49 20.73 20.15
CA GLY A 245 -19.66 20.16 19.48
C GLY A 245 -20.05 20.83 18.16
N PHE A 246 -19.47 21.98 17.81
CA PHE A 246 -19.64 22.53 16.46
C PHE A 246 -18.82 21.81 15.40
N GLY A 247 -17.79 21.04 15.80
CA GLY A 247 -16.94 20.28 14.89
C GLY A 247 -17.07 18.78 15.05
N MET A 248 -16.99 18.29 16.28
CA MET A 248 -17.20 16.87 16.63
C MET A 248 -18.69 16.48 16.70
N GLY A 249 -19.62 17.45 16.56
CA GLY A 249 -21.05 17.21 16.36
C GLY A 249 -21.47 17.20 14.88
N LEU A 250 -20.51 17.01 13.96
CA LEU A 250 -20.70 16.99 12.51
C LEU A 250 -20.39 15.60 11.98
N CYS A 251 -21.12 15.14 10.97
CA CYS A 251 -20.98 13.78 10.45
C CYS A 251 -19.88 13.63 9.40
N CYS A 252 -19.37 12.41 9.28
CA CYS A 252 -18.52 11.97 8.19
C CYS A 252 -18.75 10.52 7.74
N LEU A 253 -18.08 10.20 6.63
CA LEU A 253 -17.85 8.84 6.15
C LEU A 253 -16.34 8.58 6.25
N GLN A 254 -15.96 7.50 6.91
CA GLN A 254 -14.58 7.03 7.03
C GLN A 254 -14.44 5.67 6.34
N MET A 255 -13.22 5.35 5.90
CA MET A 255 -12.90 4.04 5.33
C MET A 255 -11.57 3.55 5.89
N THR A 256 -11.57 2.37 6.50
CA THR A 256 -10.39 1.77 7.12
C THR A 256 -9.94 0.57 6.30
N PHE A 257 -8.67 0.54 5.90
CA PHE A 257 -8.07 -0.51 5.05
C PHE A 257 -6.93 -1.25 5.78
N GLN A 258 -6.95 -2.58 5.75
CA GLN A 258 -5.85 -3.44 6.18
C GLN A 258 -4.97 -3.78 4.98
N ALA A 259 -3.68 -3.42 5.08
CA ALA A 259 -2.63 -3.80 4.16
C ALA A 259 -2.00 -5.16 4.53
N VAL A 260 -1.23 -5.73 3.61
CA VAL A 260 -0.53 -7.03 3.71
C VAL A 260 0.53 -7.06 4.81
N ASN A 261 1.17 -5.92 5.05
CA ASN A 261 2.20 -5.72 6.08
C ASN A 261 2.36 -4.22 6.42
N VAL A 262 3.24 -3.91 7.38
CA VAL A 262 3.52 -2.53 7.82
C VAL A 262 4.19 -1.66 6.73
N MET A 263 4.87 -2.25 5.75
CA MET A 263 5.53 -1.50 4.68
C MET A 263 4.54 -1.05 3.60
N GLU A 264 3.60 -1.91 3.21
CA GLU A 264 2.50 -1.54 2.34
C GLU A 264 1.55 -0.57 3.05
N ALA A 265 1.26 -0.75 4.34
CA ALA A 265 0.45 0.21 5.11
C ALA A 265 1.02 1.63 5.07
N ARG A 266 2.35 1.76 5.25
CA ARG A 266 3.08 3.05 5.14
C ARG A 266 3.05 3.61 3.72
N TRP A 267 3.18 2.75 2.70
CA TRP A 267 3.12 3.18 1.30
C TRP A 267 1.71 3.66 0.91
N LEU A 268 0.68 2.91 1.25
CA LEU A 268 -0.73 3.25 1.00
C LEU A 268 -1.14 4.55 1.70
N TYR A 269 -0.74 4.74 2.97
CA TYR A 269 -0.93 5.99 3.70
C TYR A 269 -0.33 7.20 2.94
N ASP A 270 0.88 7.04 2.42
CA ASP A 270 1.56 8.08 1.64
C ASP A 270 0.87 8.35 0.29
N GLN A 271 0.36 7.32 -0.40
CA GLN A 271 -0.37 7.49 -1.65
C GLN A 271 -1.75 8.15 -1.45
N LEU A 272 -2.43 7.87 -0.33
CA LEU A 272 -3.73 8.46 -0.01
C LEU A 272 -3.63 9.90 0.48
N THR A 273 -2.52 10.27 1.14
CA THR A 273 -2.28 11.63 1.67
C THR A 273 -2.55 12.77 0.65
N PRO A 274 -2.00 12.78 -0.58
CA PRO A 274 -2.30 13.82 -1.57
C PRO A 274 -3.73 13.74 -2.16
N ILE A 275 -4.40 12.60 -2.04
CA ILE A 275 -5.78 12.38 -2.53
C ILE A 275 -6.81 12.93 -1.52
N THR A 276 -6.50 12.89 -0.22
CA THR A 276 -7.37 13.37 0.88
C THR A 276 -8.00 14.76 0.65
N PRO A 277 -7.26 15.84 0.32
CA PRO A 277 -7.88 17.15 0.07
C PRO A 277 -8.77 17.19 -1.18
N ILE A 278 -8.51 16.34 -2.18
CA ILE A 278 -9.35 16.21 -3.37
C ILE A 278 -10.68 15.56 -2.98
N MET A 279 -10.64 14.46 -2.21
CA MET A 279 -11.85 13.79 -1.72
C MET A 279 -12.67 14.69 -0.78
N LEU A 280 -12.02 15.50 0.07
CA LEU A 280 -12.69 16.49 0.90
C LEU A 280 -13.46 17.53 0.07
N ALA A 281 -12.91 17.96 -1.07
CA ALA A 281 -13.59 18.89 -1.97
C ALA A 281 -14.72 18.21 -2.78
N LEU A 282 -14.51 16.97 -3.25
CA LEU A 282 -15.52 16.21 -4.00
C LEU A 282 -16.72 15.78 -3.13
N SER A 283 -16.51 15.58 -1.83
CA SER A 283 -17.54 15.18 -0.85
C SER A 283 -18.08 16.36 -0.02
N ALA A 284 -17.86 17.60 -0.47
CA ALA A 284 -18.26 18.80 0.27
C ALA A 284 -19.78 18.86 0.50
N ALA A 285 -20.18 18.90 1.78
CA ALA A 285 -21.56 18.72 2.22
C ALA A 285 -21.87 19.48 3.53
N THR A 286 -21.14 20.56 3.85
CA THR A 286 -21.40 21.36 5.06
C THR A 286 -21.23 22.88 4.82
N PRO A 287 -22.14 23.52 4.05
CA PRO A 287 -22.07 24.94 3.73
C PRO A 287 -22.85 25.87 4.70
N ILE A 288 -23.42 25.34 5.79
CA ILE A 288 -24.25 26.11 6.74
C ILE A 288 -23.81 25.81 8.18
N PHE A 289 -23.61 26.86 8.98
CA PHE A 289 -23.28 26.78 10.40
C PHE A 289 -24.06 27.83 11.20
N ARG A 290 -24.60 27.47 12.38
CA ARG A 290 -25.46 28.36 13.20
C ARG A 290 -26.59 29.04 12.41
N SER A 291 -27.16 28.33 11.43
CA SER A 291 -28.18 28.85 10.48
C SER A 291 -27.71 29.97 9.54
N TYR A 292 -26.41 30.20 9.39
CA TYR A 292 -25.82 31.11 8.40
C TYR A 292 -25.14 30.31 7.27
N LEU A 293 -25.28 30.79 6.03
CA LEU A 293 -24.47 30.30 4.90
C LEU A 293 -23.01 30.74 5.08
N ALA A 294 -22.08 29.80 4.92
CA ALA A 294 -20.65 30.03 4.93
C ALA A 294 -20.10 30.18 3.51
N ASP A 295 -18.95 30.85 3.39
CA ASP A 295 -18.17 30.95 2.14
C ASP A 295 -17.16 29.77 2.03
N ILE A 296 -17.53 28.61 2.56
CA ILE A 296 -16.83 27.31 2.47
C ILE A 296 -17.85 26.16 2.50
N ASP A 297 -17.54 25.06 1.81
CA ASP A 297 -18.48 23.93 1.65
C ASP A 297 -18.12 22.69 2.50
N SER A 298 -16.99 22.69 3.22
CA SER A 298 -16.48 21.52 3.96
C SER A 298 -16.31 21.77 5.46
N ARG A 299 -16.53 20.72 6.26
CA ARG A 299 -16.45 20.79 7.73
C ARG A 299 -15.02 20.90 8.29
N TRP A 300 -13.99 20.66 7.48
CA TRP A 300 -12.61 20.44 7.95
C TRP A 300 -12.03 21.54 8.86
N PRO A 301 -12.07 22.84 8.49
CA PRO A 301 -11.55 23.89 9.37
C PRO A 301 -12.38 24.06 10.66
N ILE A 302 -13.67 23.68 10.66
CA ILE A 302 -14.51 23.72 11.86
C ILE A 302 -14.09 22.63 12.83
N ILE A 303 -14.00 21.37 12.39
CA ILE A 303 -13.59 20.26 13.26
C ILE A 303 -12.16 20.45 13.77
N SER A 304 -11.24 20.92 12.92
CA SER A 304 -9.86 21.25 13.29
C SER A 304 -9.79 22.28 14.44
N ALA A 305 -10.52 23.39 14.32
CA ALA A 305 -10.57 24.43 15.35
C ALA A 305 -11.35 24.01 16.61
N SER A 306 -12.34 23.12 16.47
CA SER A 306 -13.21 22.66 17.57
C SER A 306 -12.47 21.86 18.65
N VAL A 307 -11.32 21.27 18.31
CA VAL A 307 -10.45 20.52 19.25
C VAL A 307 -9.02 21.06 19.29
N ASP A 308 -8.80 22.30 18.84
CA ASP A 308 -7.51 22.98 18.94
C ASP A 308 -7.20 23.28 20.41
N ASP A 309 -6.42 22.41 21.04
CA ASP A 309 -6.03 22.53 22.44
C ASP A 309 -4.77 23.39 22.66
N ARG A 310 -4.19 23.99 21.61
CA ARG A 310 -2.94 24.76 21.67
C ARG A 310 -3.04 25.96 22.61
N THR A 311 -2.07 26.06 23.52
CA THR A 311 -1.93 27.19 24.45
C THR A 311 -1.60 28.49 23.69
N PRO A 312 -1.71 29.68 24.31
CA PRO A 312 -1.31 30.93 23.67
C PRO A 312 0.15 30.93 23.20
N PHE A 313 1.05 30.29 23.93
CA PHE A 313 2.46 30.10 23.55
C PHE A 313 2.61 29.19 22.32
N GLU A 314 1.90 28.06 22.31
CA GLU A 314 1.89 27.14 21.17
C GLU A 314 1.24 27.76 19.93
N ARG A 315 0.33 28.73 20.08
CA ARG A 315 -0.22 29.53 18.97
C ARG A 315 0.63 30.76 18.59
N GLY A 316 1.78 30.97 19.25
CA GLY A 316 2.69 32.10 18.98
C GLY A 316 2.18 33.46 19.47
N LEU A 317 1.17 33.48 20.34
CA LEU A 317 0.58 34.71 20.92
C LEU A 317 1.36 35.22 22.13
N THR A 318 2.16 34.36 22.77
CA THR A 318 3.04 34.73 23.90
C THR A 318 4.44 34.14 23.70
N THR A 319 5.47 34.88 24.09
CA THR A 319 6.88 34.48 23.90
C THR A 319 7.41 33.51 24.96
N THR A 320 6.66 33.28 26.04
CA THR A 320 7.03 32.36 27.12
C THR A 320 5.88 31.40 27.45
N ALA A 321 6.24 30.15 27.78
CA ALA A 321 5.32 29.15 28.30
C ALA A 321 5.14 29.34 29.81
N SER A 322 3.92 29.68 30.25
CA SER A 322 3.60 29.92 31.67
C SER A 322 3.07 28.70 32.42
N ASP A 323 2.86 27.58 31.70
CA ASP A 323 2.13 26.41 32.18
C ASP A 323 3.02 25.26 32.69
N GLY A 324 4.34 25.35 32.46
CA GLY A 324 5.34 24.34 32.83
C GLY A 324 5.37 23.10 31.94
N TYR A 325 4.53 22.99 30.91
CA TYR A 325 4.47 21.84 30.01
C TYR A 325 4.53 22.18 28.52
N SER A 326 4.06 23.33 28.05
CA SER A 326 4.21 23.76 26.64
C SER A 326 5.69 23.95 26.29
N LYS A 327 6.10 23.56 25.07
CA LYS A 327 7.53 23.52 24.66
C LYS A 327 7.82 24.06 23.27
N PHE A 328 6.94 23.78 22.31
CA PHE A 328 7.08 24.29 20.96
C PHE A 328 6.28 25.59 20.85
N HIS A 329 6.97 26.67 20.50
CA HIS A 329 6.34 27.96 20.20
C HIS A 329 5.83 27.94 18.76
N ALA A 330 4.65 28.51 18.50
CA ALA A 330 4.05 28.61 17.15
C ALA A 330 3.95 27.26 16.40
N ILE A 331 3.36 26.24 17.05
CA ILE A 331 2.90 25.01 16.40
C ILE A 331 1.86 25.40 15.33
N PRO A 332 2.09 25.12 14.04
CA PRO A 332 1.31 25.71 12.96
C PRO A 332 -0.14 25.19 12.89
N LYS A 333 -0.33 23.90 13.13
CA LYS A 333 -1.60 23.17 12.94
C LYS A 333 -2.25 22.79 14.27
N SER A 334 -3.56 22.52 14.22
CA SER A 334 -4.27 21.89 15.34
C SER A 334 -3.84 20.43 15.49
N ARG A 335 -4.18 19.80 16.62
CA ARG A 335 -4.04 18.33 16.81
C ARG A 335 -4.98 17.52 15.92
N TYR A 336 -6.04 18.15 15.40
CA TYR A 336 -6.89 17.62 14.35
C TYR A 336 -6.65 18.47 13.11
N ASP A 337 -5.86 17.96 12.18
CA ASP A 337 -5.49 18.67 10.95
C ASP A 337 -5.02 17.65 9.89
N SER A 338 -4.62 18.14 8.73
CA SER A 338 -4.03 17.35 7.65
C SER A 338 -2.81 16.56 8.12
N THR A 339 -2.47 15.48 7.42
CA THR A 339 -1.23 14.72 7.63
C THR A 339 0.00 15.64 7.71
N ASP A 340 0.86 15.42 8.72
CA ASP A 340 2.12 16.17 8.90
C ASP A 340 3.27 15.62 8.06
N CYS A 341 3.35 14.30 7.89
CA CYS A 341 4.42 13.68 7.11
C CYS A 341 4.02 12.39 6.42
N TYR A 342 4.70 12.17 5.31
CA TYR A 342 4.89 10.88 4.68
C TYR A 342 5.77 9.99 5.56
N ILE A 343 5.36 8.72 5.71
CA ILE A 343 5.95 7.75 6.62
C ILE A 343 6.61 6.57 5.91
N TYR A 344 6.46 6.39 4.59
CA TYR A 344 7.23 5.39 3.83
C TYR A 344 8.66 5.88 3.57
N PRO A 345 9.71 5.03 3.68
CA PRO A 345 11.10 5.49 3.60
C PRO A 345 11.46 6.24 2.32
N CYS A 346 10.91 5.84 1.16
CA CYS A 346 11.19 6.50 -0.11
C CYS A 346 10.50 7.86 -0.26
N SER A 347 9.46 8.14 0.53
CA SER A 347 8.71 9.40 0.51
C SER A 347 9.29 10.47 1.43
N ALA A 348 10.29 10.13 2.26
CA ALA A 348 10.84 11.04 3.27
C ALA A 348 11.40 12.36 2.68
N LEU A 349 11.75 12.38 1.38
CA LEU A 349 12.19 13.57 0.66
C LEU A 349 11.06 14.57 0.32
N TYR A 350 9.80 14.15 0.42
CA TYR A 350 8.62 15.00 0.23
C TYR A 350 8.13 15.66 1.54
N ASN A 351 8.78 15.37 2.68
CA ASN A 351 8.51 16.06 3.95
C ASN A 351 9.21 17.41 3.95
N ASP A 352 8.64 18.39 3.24
CA ASP A 352 9.16 19.74 3.05
C ASP A 352 8.71 20.75 4.14
N ILE A 353 7.73 20.37 4.97
CA ILE A 353 7.31 21.17 6.13
C ILE A 353 8.17 20.92 7.38
N SER A 354 8.35 21.96 8.20
CA SER A 354 9.10 21.85 9.46
C SER A 354 8.28 21.16 10.53
N LEU A 355 8.60 19.89 10.80
CA LEU A 355 8.02 19.13 11.89
C LEU A 355 8.65 19.43 13.25
N GLN A 356 7.80 19.51 14.27
CA GLN A 356 8.20 19.60 15.67
C GLN A 356 8.33 18.20 16.26
N TYR A 357 9.52 17.82 16.74
CA TYR A 357 9.82 16.47 17.23
C TYR A 357 10.15 16.42 18.72
N ASP A 358 9.86 15.29 19.34
CA ASP A 358 10.33 14.89 20.66
C ASP A 358 11.65 14.10 20.55
N ASP A 359 12.81 14.72 20.79
CA ASP A 359 14.07 13.95 20.73
C ASP A 359 14.25 12.97 21.91
N ARG A 360 13.43 13.05 22.97
CA ARG A 360 13.44 12.12 24.11
C ARG A 360 12.75 10.81 23.74
N VAL A 361 11.67 10.89 22.96
CA VAL A 361 10.98 9.76 22.33
C VAL A 361 11.88 9.15 21.26
N LYS A 362 12.37 9.97 20.32
CA LYS A 362 13.27 9.55 19.24
C LYS A 362 14.55 8.88 19.77
N GLY A 363 15.10 9.38 20.87
CA GLY A 363 16.21 8.76 21.59
C GLY A 363 15.83 7.41 22.20
N ARG A 364 14.71 7.31 22.92
CA ARG A 364 14.24 6.07 23.55
C ARG A 364 13.88 4.97 22.54
N GLU A 365 13.25 5.34 21.42
CA GLU A 365 13.03 4.42 20.30
C GLU A 365 14.36 3.91 19.74
N ARG A 366 15.29 4.82 19.42
CA ARG A 366 16.64 4.49 18.92
C ARG A 366 17.47 3.64 19.90
N ASP A 367 17.29 3.80 21.20
CA ASP A 367 18.06 3.08 22.22
C ASP A 367 17.43 1.72 22.59
N GLN A 368 16.11 1.55 22.45
CA GLN A 368 15.41 0.29 22.71
C GLN A 368 15.30 -0.62 21.46
N LEU A 369 15.19 -0.04 20.25
CA LEU A 369 15.35 -0.76 18.99
C LEU A 369 16.82 -1.18 18.86
N ARG A 370 17.11 -2.47 19.00
CA ARG A 370 18.50 -2.98 18.96
C ARG A 370 19.14 -2.68 17.60
N TRP A 371 20.45 -2.40 17.61
CA TRP A 371 21.26 -2.26 16.40
C TRP A 371 21.06 -3.45 15.44
N GLY A 372 20.36 -3.22 14.32
CA GLY A 372 19.84 -4.25 13.42
C GLY A 372 18.33 -4.12 13.13
N ASP A 373 17.58 -3.47 14.01
CA ASP A 373 16.18 -3.05 13.80
C ASP A 373 16.13 -1.60 13.29
N GLU A 374 16.70 -1.34 12.10
CA GLU A 374 16.74 0.01 11.54
C GLU A 374 15.36 0.49 11.06
N ILE A 375 14.78 1.43 11.82
CA ILE A 375 13.94 2.47 11.22
C ILE A 375 14.92 3.49 10.62
N GLU A 376 15.25 3.32 9.33
CA GLU A 376 16.18 4.20 8.62
C GLU A 376 15.64 5.65 8.56
N TYR A 377 16.18 6.52 9.42
CA TYR A 377 15.98 7.97 9.33
C TYR A 377 17.04 8.60 8.42
N THR A 378 16.63 9.20 7.30
CA THR A 378 17.52 10.07 6.51
C THR A 378 17.70 11.42 7.21
N ILE A 379 18.94 11.83 7.47
CA ILE A 379 19.26 13.16 8.02
C ILE A 379 19.79 14.07 6.91
N VAL A 380 19.09 15.17 6.64
CA VAL A 380 19.54 16.25 5.77
C VAL A 380 20.10 17.38 6.62
N LYS A 381 21.32 17.85 6.32
CA LYS A 381 21.87 19.08 6.92
C LYS A 381 21.75 20.22 5.90
N PHE A 382 21.20 21.34 6.36
CA PHE A 382 21.27 22.62 5.66
C PHE A 382 22.56 23.37 6.06
N ASP A 383 23.29 23.87 5.06
CA ASP A 383 24.38 24.82 5.22
C ASP A 383 23.81 26.21 4.90
N ASP A 384 23.48 26.96 5.95
CA ASP A 384 22.77 28.24 5.82
C ASP A 384 23.68 29.39 5.36
N GLU A 385 25.01 29.24 5.55
CA GLU A 385 26.03 30.17 5.04
C GLU A 385 26.23 30.04 3.52
N HIS A 386 26.16 28.82 2.98
CA HIS A 386 26.46 28.55 1.57
C HIS A 386 25.25 28.21 0.68
N LYS A 387 24.03 28.18 1.26
CA LYS A 387 22.75 27.92 0.55
C LYS A 387 22.80 26.69 -0.36
N LYS A 388 23.35 25.57 0.14
CA LYS A 388 23.41 24.29 -0.59
C LYS A 388 22.95 23.12 0.27
N VAL A 389 22.12 22.26 -0.32
CA VAL A 389 21.76 20.96 0.23
C VAL A 389 22.87 19.95 -0.10
N ARG A 390 23.29 19.16 0.90
CA ARG A 390 24.14 17.98 0.69
C ARG A 390 23.55 16.78 1.41
N VAL A 391 23.14 15.77 0.64
CA VAL A 391 22.76 14.45 1.15
C VAL A 391 24.05 13.65 1.41
N SER A 392 24.15 13.01 2.58
CA SER A 392 25.31 12.17 2.93
C SER A 392 24.86 10.82 3.46
N LEU A 393 25.15 9.76 2.69
CA LEU A 393 24.97 8.37 3.10
C LEU A 393 26.08 7.86 4.06
N ARG A 394 26.86 8.77 4.67
CA ARG A 394 28.03 8.43 5.49
C ARG A 394 27.96 9.07 6.88
N ALA A 395 26.88 8.79 7.59
CA ALA A 395 26.67 9.24 8.97
C ALA A 395 27.80 8.78 9.93
N LYS A 396 28.38 7.60 9.69
CA LYS A 396 29.47 7.04 10.50
C LYS A 396 30.77 7.83 10.36
N ASP A 397 31.27 8.03 9.14
CA ASP A 397 32.50 8.78 8.88
C ASP A 397 32.41 10.24 9.39
N LEU A 398 31.20 10.82 9.39
CA LEU A 398 30.96 12.16 9.92
C LEU A 398 30.95 12.17 11.46
N LEU A 399 30.37 11.16 12.11
CA LEU A 399 30.38 11.03 13.57
C LEU A 399 31.80 10.77 14.09
N ASP A 400 32.56 9.89 13.42
CA ASP A 400 33.96 9.61 13.75
C ASP A 400 34.83 10.88 13.58
N ALA A 401 34.58 11.70 12.55
CA ALA A 401 35.27 12.98 12.37
C ALA A 401 34.87 14.07 13.39
N LEU A 402 33.60 14.10 13.81
CA LEU A 402 33.12 15.00 14.86
C LEU A 402 33.69 14.61 16.23
N MET A 403 33.66 13.33 16.59
CA MET A 403 34.24 12.82 17.84
C MET A 403 35.76 12.99 17.90
N ALA A 404 36.47 12.83 16.77
CA ALA A 404 37.90 13.13 16.69
C ALA A 404 38.26 14.60 17.00
N SER A 405 37.30 15.52 16.91
CA SER A 405 37.49 16.92 17.35
C SER A 405 37.21 17.15 18.84
N GLU A 406 36.40 16.29 19.48
CA GLU A 406 36.10 16.41 20.92
C GLU A 406 37.30 16.00 21.80
N ASP A 407 38.08 14.99 21.40
CA ASP A 407 39.30 14.60 22.12
C ASP A 407 40.41 15.66 22.01
N VAL A 408 40.44 16.45 20.92
CA VAL A 408 41.34 17.62 20.82
C VAL A 408 40.89 18.73 21.78
N ASN A 409 39.60 19.06 21.82
CA ASN A 409 39.09 20.15 22.65
C ASN A 409 39.12 19.85 24.16
N ARG A 410 39.05 18.57 24.57
CA ARG A 410 39.31 18.17 25.96
C ARG A 410 40.72 18.50 26.44
N SER A 411 41.70 18.65 25.55
CA SER A 411 43.07 19.03 25.93
C SER A 411 43.27 20.54 26.17
N LEU A 412 42.27 21.37 25.79
CA LEU A 412 42.36 22.84 25.83
C LEU A 412 41.54 23.48 26.96
N GLY A 413 40.67 22.74 27.65
CA GLY A 413 40.07 23.17 28.92
C GLY A 413 38.95 24.20 28.83
N GLU A 414 38.27 24.33 27.68
CA GLU A 414 37.11 25.21 27.52
C GLU A 414 35.80 24.53 27.95
N GLU A 415 34.92 25.26 28.63
CA GLU A 415 33.62 24.76 29.10
C GLU A 415 32.60 24.69 27.94
N ASN A 416 32.20 23.47 27.54
CA ASN A 416 31.15 23.28 26.55
C ASN A 416 29.75 23.28 27.18
N HIS A 417 28.93 24.28 26.82
CA HIS A 417 27.51 24.33 27.14
C HIS A 417 26.74 23.24 26.36
N SER A 418 26.19 22.23 27.05
CA SER A 418 25.39 21.17 26.42
C SER A 418 23.93 21.61 26.14
N LEU A 419 23.64 21.92 24.89
CA LEU A 419 22.30 22.27 24.39
C LEU A 419 21.47 21.03 24.02
N TRP A 420 20.97 20.26 25.00
CA TRP A 420 20.15 19.05 24.72
C TRP A 420 19.09 18.75 25.80
N ARG A 421 17.81 19.19 25.62
CA ARG A 421 16.63 18.82 26.46
C ARG A 421 15.26 18.98 25.72
N PRO A 422 14.53 17.90 25.34
CA PRO A 422 13.28 17.99 24.52
C PRO A 422 12.07 17.15 25.00
N GLU A 423 10.82 17.42 24.56
CA GLU A 423 9.65 16.48 24.48
C GLU A 423 8.45 17.04 23.64
N PHE A 424 7.59 16.29 22.91
CA PHE A 424 6.30 15.60 23.29
C PHE A 424 5.87 14.36 22.41
N ALA A 425 5.28 13.29 23.00
CA ALA A 425 4.38 12.34 22.26
C ALA A 425 3.28 11.67 23.14
N ALA A 426 1.98 11.85 22.85
CA ALA A 426 0.88 11.15 23.53
C ALA A 426 -0.40 10.98 22.67
N TYR A 427 -1.21 9.96 23.01
CA TYR A 427 -2.53 9.58 22.47
C TYR A 427 -2.58 8.70 21.20
N MET A 428 -2.30 7.40 21.38
CA MET A 428 -3.12 6.28 20.88
C MET A 428 -2.67 5.02 21.64
N ILE A 429 -3.50 4.53 22.56
CA ILE A 429 -3.30 3.25 23.27
C ILE A 429 -4.66 2.58 23.39
N GLU A 430 -4.88 1.53 22.62
CA GLU A 430 -5.84 0.48 22.95
C GLU A 430 -5.14 -0.87 22.94
N GLY A 431 -5.42 -1.69 23.95
CA GLY A 431 -4.89 -3.04 24.04
C GLY A 431 -4.89 -3.59 25.47
N THR A 432 -5.46 -4.78 25.64
CA THR A 432 -5.37 -5.64 26.84
C THR A 432 -5.86 -7.05 26.47
N PRO A 433 -5.53 -8.12 27.23
CA PRO A 433 -4.30 -8.39 27.98
C PRO A 433 -3.73 -9.82 27.70
N GLY A 434 -2.59 -10.19 28.28
CA GLY A 434 -2.01 -11.54 28.07
C GLY A 434 -0.81 -11.97 28.93
N THR A 435 -0.98 -11.92 30.26
CA THR A 435 -0.23 -12.67 31.33
C THR A 435 1.32 -12.69 31.42
N PRO A 436 1.91 -12.90 32.62
CA PRO A 436 3.29 -12.50 32.91
C PRO A 436 4.31 -13.64 33.03
N TYR A 437 5.55 -13.37 32.61
CA TYR A 437 6.75 -14.00 33.17
C TYR A 437 7.87 -12.97 33.31
N GLY A 438 8.36 -12.79 34.54
CA GLY A 438 9.48 -11.89 34.84
C GLY A 438 10.78 -12.66 35.01
N VAL A 439 11.89 -12.10 34.52
CA VAL A 439 13.26 -12.49 34.88
C VAL A 439 14.11 -11.22 35.00
N LEU A 440 14.88 -11.11 36.09
CA LEU A 440 15.86 -10.03 36.30
C LEU A 440 17.12 -10.23 35.45
N LEU A 441 17.76 -9.12 35.07
CA LEU A 441 19.22 -8.84 34.99
C LEU A 441 20.19 -10.03 34.73
N PHE A 442 21.17 -9.91 33.83
CA PHE A 442 22.30 -8.98 34.02
C PHE A 442 22.98 -8.55 32.70
N ALA A 443 23.76 -7.48 32.78
CA ALA A 443 24.67 -7.04 31.73
C ALA A 443 25.82 -8.04 31.48
N TYR A 444 26.45 -7.99 30.32
CA TYR A 444 27.79 -7.40 30.18
C TYR A 444 28.15 -7.16 28.70
N SER A 445 29.14 -6.30 28.50
CA SER A 445 29.77 -5.92 27.23
C SER A 445 30.35 -7.11 26.44
N HIS A 446 30.65 -6.90 25.15
CA HIS A 446 32.00 -6.93 24.55
C HIS A 446 31.88 -6.85 23.00
N CYS A 447 32.66 -5.98 22.36
CA CYS A 447 32.62 -5.79 20.90
C CYS A 447 33.31 -6.94 20.14
N ILE A 448 32.77 -7.33 18.99
CA ILE A 448 33.56 -7.81 17.85
C ILE A 448 33.01 -7.14 16.58
N MET A 449 33.83 -6.36 15.88
CA MET A 449 33.55 -5.97 14.49
C MET A 449 33.88 -7.14 13.57
N LEU A 450 32.92 -7.55 12.73
CA LEU A 450 33.21 -8.19 11.46
C LEU A 450 32.52 -7.39 10.35
N ARG A 451 33.34 -6.82 9.48
CA ARG A 451 32.91 -6.02 8.32
C ARG A 451 32.50 -6.96 7.20
N VAL A 452 31.21 -7.04 6.90
CA VAL A 452 30.72 -7.49 5.59
C VAL A 452 30.06 -6.29 4.93
N GLN A 453 30.53 -5.90 3.75
CA GLN A 453 29.97 -4.79 3.00
C GLN A 453 28.64 -5.20 2.39
N GLN A 454 27.53 -4.70 2.91
CA GLN A 454 26.27 -4.69 2.16
C GLN A 454 26.31 -3.48 1.21
N LYS A 455 26.44 -3.74 -0.10
CA LYS A 455 26.42 -2.69 -1.12
C LYS A 455 25.01 -2.11 -1.21
N SER A 456 24.89 -0.79 -1.30
CA SER A 456 23.60 -0.10 -1.42
C SER A 456 22.84 -0.52 -2.69
N LEU A 457 21.52 -0.70 -2.55
CA LEU A 457 20.62 -1.17 -3.62
C LEU A 457 20.51 -0.17 -4.79
N ASP A 458 20.92 1.09 -4.61
CA ASP A 458 21.05 2.08 -5.70
C ASP A 458 22.07 1.67 -6.79
N HIS A 459 22.92 0.68 -6.55
CA HIS A 459 23.84 0.18 -7.57
C HIS A 459 23.17 -0.77 -8.59
N ILE A 460 21.96 -1.28 -8.35
CA ILE A 460 21.38 -2.35 -9.18
C ILE A 460 21.19 -1.91 -10.65
N TRP A 461 20.70 -0.70 -10.93
CA TRP A 461 20.62 -0.24 -12.33
C TRP A 461 22.01 -0.12 -13.00
N ASN A 462 23.07 0.16 -12.25
CA ASN A 462 24.45 0.14 -12.77
C ASN A 462 24.94 -1.30 -13.05
N VAL A 463 24.54 -2.27 -12.21
CA VAL A 463 24.79 -3.71 -12.43
C VAL A 463 24.17 -4.17 -13.76
N TRP A 464 23.00 -3.66 -14.13
CA TRP A 464 22.27 -4.04 -15.34
C TRP A 464 22.57 -3.17 -16.58
N SER A 465 22.95 -1.90 -16.42
CA SER A 465 23.40 -1.03 -17.53
C SER A 465 24.63 -1.54 -18.30
N SER A 466 25.35 -2.50 -17.71
CA SER A 466 26.51 -3.18 -18.29
C SER A 466 26.22 -4.61 -18.73
N THR A 467 24.97 -5.07 -18.66
CA THR A 467 24.59 -6.48 -18.85
C THR A 467 23.58 -6.63 -19.98
N ILE A 468 23.90 -7.50 -20.93
CA ILE A 468 23.15 -7.71 -22.18
C ILE A 468 21.99 -8.72 -22.01
N ALA A 469 22.07 -9.60 -21.00
CA ALA A 469 21.09 -10.64 -20.71
C ALA A 469 20.62 -10.58 -19.26
N LEU A 470 19.30 -10.52 -19.07
CA LEU A 470 18.62 -10.49 -17.79
C LEU A 470 18.10 -11.89 -17.43
N GLU A 471 18.14 -12.27 -16.16
CA GLU A 471 17.59 -13.55 -15.68
C GLU A 471 16.76 -13.32 -14.41
N ILE A 472 15.55 -13.88 -14.37
CA ILE A 472 14.61 -13.86 -13.24
C ILE A 472 14.42 -15.30 -12.77
N ARG A 473 14.70 -15.58 -11.50
CA ARG A 473 14.55 -16.92 -10.89
C ARG A 473 13.84 -16.84 -9.54
N PRO A 474 13.22 -17.95 -9.09
CA PRO A 474 12.71 -18.03 -7.72
C PRO A 474 13.89 -17.93 -6.75
N SER A 475 13.68 -17.20 -5.66
CA SER A 475 14.71 -17.04 -4.63
C SER A 475 14.93 -18.32 -3.84
N LEU A 476 16.19 -18.59 -3.49
CA LEU A 476 16.63 -19.77 -2.72
C LEU A 476 16.01 -19.88 -1.32
N ASP A 477 15.47 -18.77 -0.80
CA ASP A 477 14.79 -18.64 0.51
C ASP A 477 13.26 -18.75 0.41
N GLY A 478 12.69 -18.91 -0.80
CA GLY A 478 11.24 -18.97 -1.03
C GLY A 478 10.50 -17.62 -0.90
N THR A 479 11.21 -16.49 -0.91
CA THR A 479 10.62 -15.13 -0.74
C THR A 479 10.05 -14.50 -2.02
N GLY A 480 9.94 -15.24 -3.12
CA GLY A 480 9.47 -14.75 -4.42
C GLY A 480 10.59 -14.64 -5.47
N ALA A 481 10.33 -13.93 -6.55
CA ALA A 481 11.24 -13.76 -7.68
C ALA A 481 12.40 -12.77 -7.41
N LYS A 482 13.58 -13.06 -7.97
CA LYS A 482 14.78 -12.22 -7.91
C LYS A 482 15.50 -12.17 -9.26
N LEU A 483 16.15 -11.05 -9.55
CA LEU A 483 17.08 -10.88 -10.66
C LEU A 483 18.37 -11.65 -10.37
N VAL A 484 18.96 -12.33 -11.35
CA VAL A 484 20.17 -13.14 -11.14
C VAL A 484 21.28 -12.78 -12.11
N LYS A 485 22.43 -12.37 -11.59
CA LYS A 485 23.63 -12.12 -12.38
C LYS A 485 24.62 -13.27 -12.20
N LYS A 486 24.98 -13.91 -13.31
CA LYS A 486 26.09 -14.88 -13.37
C LYS A 486 27.43 -14.14 -13.31
N ASN A 487 28.23 -14.47 -12.31
CA ASN A 487 29.59 -13.96 -12.16
C ASN A 487 30.60 -14.81 -12.95
N PHE A 488 31.77 -14.23 -13.22
CA PHE A 488 32.84 -14.88 -14.00
C PHE A 488 33.43 -16.14 -13.33
N ASP A 489 33.19 -16.34 -12.04
CA ASP A 489 33.58 -17.52 -11.26
C ASP A 489 32.54 -18.67 -11.32
N GLY A 490 31.41 -18.45 -11.99
CA GLY A 490 30.30 -19.40 -12.07
C GLY A 490 29.29 -19.32 -10.92
N CYS A 491 29.45 -18.37 -9.99
CA CYS A 491 28.46 -18.12 -8.94
C CYS A 491 27.30 -17.25 -9.46
N ASP A 492 26.12 -17.45 -8.87
CA ASP A 492 24.92 -16.65 -9.13
C ASP A 492 24.70 -15.62 -8.01
N ASP A 493 24.74 -14.33 -8.33
CA ASP A 493 24.31 -13.26 -7.43
C ASP A 493 22.81 -12.98 -7.61
N PHE A 494 22.03 -13.11 -6.53
CA PHE A 494 20.60 -12.80 -6.52
C PHE A 494 20.34 -11.37 -6.01
N TYR A 495 19.69 -10.55 -6.83
CA TYR A 495 19.31 -9.17 -6.54
C TYR A 495 17.78 -9.05 -6.44
N ALA A 496 17.29 -8.25 -5.51
CA ALA A 496 15.88 -7.83 -5.51
C ALA A 496 15.59 -6.96 -6.75
N PHE A 497 14.33 -6.90 -7.18
CA PHE A 497 13.92 -5.98 -8.23
C PHE A 497 14.16 -4.51 -7.81
N PRO A 498 14.61 -3.63 -8.73
CA PRO A 498 14.69 -2.19 -8.49
C PRO A 498 13.31 -1.61 -8.17
N ARG A 499 13.24 -0.80 -7.11
CA ARG A 499 12.01 -0.07 -6.72
C ARG A 499 11.85 1.30 -7.40
N LYS A 500 12.91 1.79 -8.07
CA LYS A 500 12.91 3.02 -8.86
C LYS A 500 12.81 2.64 -10.33
N ASP A 501 12.15 3.46 -11.14
CA ASP A 501 12.08 3.30 -12.59
C ASP A 501 13.48 3.22 -13.23
N PRO A 502 13.61 2.56 -14.40
CA PRO A 502 14.87 2.53 -15.12
C PRO A 502 15.30 3.94 -15.51
N PRO A 503 16.60 4.28 -15.43
CA PRO A 503 17.10 5.54 -15.96
C PRO A 503 16.93 5.56 -17.50
N GLU A 504 16.71 6.74 -18.09
CA GLU A 504 16.64 6.93 -19.56
C GLU A 504 17.87 6.37 -20.30
N SER A 505 19.01 6.23 -19.61
CA SER A 505 20.25 5.67 -20.14
C SER A 505 20.36 4.13 -20.02
N LEU A 506 19.31 3.42 -19.60
CA LEU A 506 19.34 1.96 -19.52
C LEU A 506 19.26 1.36 -20.94
N PRO A 507 20.27 0.58 -21.39
CA PRO A 507 20.22 -0.06 -22.70
C PRO A 507 19.13 -1.14 -22.75
N GLY A 508 18.65 -1.44 -23.96
CA GLY A 508 17.77 -2.58 -24.17
C GLY A 508 18.43 -3.91 -23.80
N PHE A 509 17.66 -4.79 -23.14
CA PHE A 509 18.08 -6.15 -22.86
C PHE A 509 17.96 -6.99 -24.13
N ALA A 510 19.08 -7.54 -24.61
CA ALA A 510 19.08 -8.43 -25.77
C ALA A 510 18.58 -9.85 -25.44
N LYS A 511 18.47 -10.20 -24.14
CA LYS A 511 17.82 -11.43 -23.66
C LYS A 511 17.20 -11.23 -22.28
N ILE A 512 16.04 -11.85 -22.02
CA ILE A 512 15.36 -11.89 -20.71
C ILE A 512 14.88 -13.33 -20.44
N ASP A 513 15.57 -14.06 -19.57
CA ASP A 513 15.15 -15.39 -19.09
C ASP A 513 14.26 -15.25 -17.84
N ILE A 514 13.03 -15.75 -17.88
CA ILE A 514 12.06 -15.71 -16.76
C ILE A 514 11.79 -17.13 -16.29
N SER A 515 11.98 -17.45 -15.02
CA SER A 515 11.83 -18.83 -14.48
C SER A 515 10.87 -18.96 -13.29
N THR A 516 10.11 -17.91 -13.00
CA THR A 516 9.09 -17.84 -11.94
C THR A 516 8.14 -16.68 -12.26
N LEU A 517 6.92 -16.72 -11.74
CA LEU A 517 5.84 -15.79 -12.04
C LEU A 517 5.17 -15.37 -10.73
N ASP A 518 5.29 -14.09 -10.36
CA ASP A 518 4.60 -13.46 -9.24
C ASP A 518 4.33 -11.97 -9.56
N HIS A 519 3.59 -11.26 -8.69
CA HIS A 519 3.30 -9.83 -8.90
C HIS A 519 4.54 -8.91 -8.95
N SER A 520 5.67 -9.30 -8.35
CA SER A 520 6.91 -8.52 -8.45
C SER A 520 7.56 -8.64 -9.83
N VAL A 521 7.36 -9.78 -10.51
CA VAL A 521 7.71 -9.94 -11.93
C VAL A 521 6.85 -9.01 -12.81
N ILE A 522 5.53 -8.93 -12.57
CA ILE A 522 4.63 -8.02 -13.30
C ILE A 522 5.06 -6.56 -13.15
N GLU A 523 5.27 -6.11 -11.91
CA GLU A 523 5.65 -4.73 -11.60
C GLU A 523 7.02 -4.38 -12.22
N PHE A 524 7.98 -5.31 -12.21
CA PHE A 524 9.27 -5.13 -12.86
C PHE A 524 9.17 -5.10 -14.39
N LEU A 525 8.48 -6.05 -15.01
CA LEU A 525 8.30 -6.11 -16.46
C LEU A 525 7.56 -4.87 -17.00
N THR A 526 6.58 -4.37 -16.26
CA THR A 526 5.86 -3.13 -16.60
C THR A 526 6.83 -1.93 -16.66
N ARG A 527 7.73 -1.81 -15.66
CA ARG A 527 8.72 -0.71 -15.61
C ARG A 527 9.78 -0.75 -16.72
N VAL A 528 10.21 -1.94 -17.15
CA VAL A 528 11.26 -2.08 -18.19
C VAL A 528 10.72 -2.37 -19.59
N GLN A 529 9.42 -2.15 -19.84
CA GLN A 529 8.75 -2.49 -21.09
C GLN A 529 9.39 -1.80 -22.32
N GLU A 530 9.93 -0.60 -22.16
CA GLU A 530 10.65 0.11 -23.23
C GLU A 530 12.04 -0.49 -23.50
N ASN A 531 12.67 -1.14 -22.52
CA ASN A 531 13.99 -1.75 -22.63
C ASN A 531 13.95 -3.23 -23.07
N MET A 532 12.78 -3.83 -23.35
CA MET A 532 12.68 -5.21 -23.84
C MET A 532 12.87 -5.28 -25.36
N GLU A 533 14.10 -5.13 -25.83
CA GLU A 533 14.44 -5.06 -27.27
C GLU A 533 14.81 -6.43 -27.89
N GLY A 534 15.15 -7.44 -27.09
CA GLY A 534 15.64 -8.73 -27.56
C GLY A 534 14.85 -9.97 -27.11
N GLU A 535 15.57 -11.09 -26.99
CA GLU A 535 15.00 -12.43 -26.81
C GLU A 535 14.36 -12.64 -25.42
N ILE A 536 13.04 -12.63 -25.33
CA ILE A 536 12.33 -13.04 -24.10
C ILE A 536 12.12 -14.56 -24.09
N VAL A 537 12.60 -15.21 -23.03
CA VAL A 537 12.56 -16.65 -22.79
C VAL A 537 11.77 -16.94 -21.51
N LEU A 538 10.64 -17.63 -21.62
CA LEU A 538 9.82 -18.04 -20.48
C LEU A 538 10.09 -19.52 -20.12
N ASN A 539 10.60 -19.79 -18.93
CA ASN A 539 10.91 -21.11 -18.37
C ASN A 539 9.84 -21.47 -17.32
N LEU A 540 8.93 -22.38 -17.67
CA LEU A 540 7.87 -22.93 -16.83
C LEU A 540 8.39 -24.18 -16.13
N ASN A 541 8.54 -24.15 -14.80
CA ASN A 541 9.11 -25.29 -14.08
C ASN A 541 8.02 -26.32 -13.73
N VAL A 542 8.28 -27.59 -14.06
CA VAL A 542 7.34 -28.73 -13.93
C VAL A 542 6.88 -28.97 -12.47
N SER A 543 7.67 -28.52 -11.49
CA SER A 543 7.35 -28.64 -10.06
C SER A 543 6.31 -27.63 -9.56
N ASP A 544 6.07 -26.55 -10.29
CA ASP A 544 5.33 -25.38 -9.77
C ASP A 544 3.87 -25.36 -10.25
N ARG A 545 3.02 -26.17 -9.58
CA ARG A 545 1.56 -26.17 -9.82
C ARG A 545 0.83 -24.98 -9.17
N SER A 546 1.54 -23.87 -8.89
CA SER A 546 1.05 -22.78 -8.05
C SER A 546 1.01 -21.39 -8.72
N TYR A 547 1.11 -21.34 -10.05
CA TYR A 547 0.83 -20.11 -10.79
C TYR A 547 -0.63 -19.69 -10.56
N ASP A 548 -0.83 -18.51 -9.99
CA ASP A 548 -2.14 -17.86 -9.92
C ASP A 548 -2.57 -17.49 -11.35
N ASP A 549 -3.75 -17.96 -11.77
CA ASP A 549 -4.29 -17.71 -13.11
C ASP A 549 -4.36 -16.21 -13.45
N ILE A 550 -4.53 -15.33 -12.45
CA ILE A 550 -4.56 -13.87 -12.64
C ILE A 550 -3.16 -13.35 -12.95
N VAL A 551 -2.18 -13.64 -12.08
CA VAL A 551 -0.75 -13.27 -12.27
C VAL A 551 -0.25 -13.76 -13.63
N PHE A 552 -0.60 -15.00 -13.97
CA PHE A 552 -0.23 -15.62 -15.21
C PHE A 552 -0.77 -14.85 -16.43
N ASN A 553 -2.06 -14.53 -16.44
CA ASN A 553 -2.69 -13.78 -17.53
C ASN A 553 -2.12 -12.35 -17.66
N GLU A 554 -1.83 -11.67 -16.54
CA GLU A 554 -1.20 -10.34 -16.55
C GLU A 554 0.23 -10.36 -17.13
N ILE A 555 1.06 -11.35 -16.76
CA ILE A 555 2.39 -11.51 -17.37
C ILE A 555 2.27 -11.87 -18.84
N MET A 556 1.32 -12.72 -19.23
CA MET A 556 1.12 -13.03 -20.65
C MET A 556 0.71 -11.77 -21.43
N PHE A 557 -0.17 -10.92 -20.92
CA PHE A 557 -0.53 -9.66 -21.59
C PHE A 557 0.68 -8.75 -21.85
N LEU A 558 1.63 -8.67 -20.90
CA LEU A 558 2.87 -7.91 -21.07
C LEU A 558 3.83 -8.53 -22.09
N LEU A 559 3.97 -9.86 -22.10
CA LEU A 559 5.01 -10.56 -22.85
C LEU A 559 4.61 -11.04 -24.24
N THR A 560 3.33 -11.37 -24.47
CA THR A 560 2.86 -12.15 -25.62
C THR A 560 3.42 -11.67 -26.96
N ARG A 561 3.40 -10.35 -27.22
CA ARG A 561 3.89 -9.76 -28.49
C ARG A 561 5.41 -9.79 -28.69
N ARG A 562 6.20 -10.04 -27.65
CA ARG A 562 7.69 -10.06 -27.67
C ARG A 562 8.27 -11.40 -27.18
N LEU A 563 7.42 -12.37 -26.85
CA LEU A 563 7.83 -13.66 -26.32
C LEU A 563 8.44 -14.51 -27.43
N THR A 564 9.75 -14.74 -27.37
CA THR A 564 10.49 -15.43 -28.44
C THR A 564 10.72 -16.91 -28.18
N VAL A 565 10.82 -17.32 -26.92
CA VAL A 565 11.06 -18.71 -26.52
C VAL A 565 10.20 -19.08 -25.33
N ILE A 566 9.59 -20.27 -25.37
CA ILE A 566 8.97 -20.92 -24.20
C ILE A 566 9.73 -22.20 -23.92
N ARG A 567 9.90 -22.53 -22.64
CA ARG A 567 10.52 -23.76 -22.18
C ARG A 567 9.74 -24.32 -20.99
N GLY A 568 9.45 -25.62 -20.94
CA GLY A 568 8.89 -26.26 -19.74
C GLY A 568 7.70 -27.18 -19.99
N ASP A 569 6.83 -27.31 -18.99
CA ASP A 569 5.47 -27.88 -19.17
C ASP A 569 4.52 -26.77 -19.62
N VAL A 570 3.99 -26.91 -20.84
CA VAL A 570 3.16 -25.89 -21.50
C VAL A 570 1.68 -26.27 -21.56
N ARG A 571 1.26 -27.40 -20.97
CA ARG A 571 -0.11 -27.97 -21.10
C ARG A 571 -1.24 -27.03 -20.69
N TYR A 572 -0.96 -26.09 -19.79
CA TYR A 572 -1.93 -25.10 -19.30
C TYR A 572 -1.74 -23.71 -19.91
N LEU A 573 -0.62 -23.47 -20.62
CA LEU A 573 -0.25 -22.17 -21.20
C LEU A 573 -0.60 -22.08 -22.70
N VAL A 574 -0.39 -23.17 -23.44
CA VAL A 574 -0.48 -23.16 -24.90
C VAL A 574 -1.91 -23.46 -25.38
N SER A 575 -2.64 -22.39 -25.68
CA SER A 575 -3.87 -22.42 -26.48
C SER A 575 -3.61 -21.91 -27.92
N PRO A 576 -4.47 -22.23 -28.91
CA PRO A 576 -4.34 -21.68 -30.25
C PRO A 576 -4.32 -20.15 -30.26
N ALA A 577 -5.22 -19.50 -29.52
CA ALA A 577 -5.31 -18.04 -29.41
C ALA A 577 -4.00 -17.43 -28.86
N PHE A 578 -3.44 -18.00 -27.80
CA PHE A 578 -2.17 -17.55 -27.23
C PHE A 578 -1.02 -17.64 -28.26
N LEU A 579 -0.94 -18.74 -29.02
CA LEU A 579 0.09 -18.92 -30.05
C LEU A 579 -0.11 -18.02 -31.28
N GLU A 580 -1.33 -17.56 -31.56
CA GLU A 580 -1.63 -16.58 -32.62
C GLU A 580 -1.21 -15.16 -32.22
N GLU A 581 -1.38 -14.77 -30.95
CA GLU A 581 -0.94 -13.46 -30.45
C GLU A 581 0.60 -13.38 -30.30
N CYS A 582 1.28 -14.52 -30.12
CA CYS A 582 2.73 -14.66 -30.00
C CYS A 582 3.50 -14.54 -31.34
N ALA A 583 3.47 -13.36 -31.96
CA ALA A 583 4.08 -13.11 -33.28
C ALA A 583 5.60 -13.40 -33.38
N ASP A 584 6.36 -13.09 -32.33
CA ASP A 584 7.83 -13.26 -32.28
C ASP A 584 8.28 -14.63 -31.76
N LEU A 585 7.34 -15.49 -31.35
CA LEU A 585 7.64 -16.82 -30.83
C LEU A 585 8.25 -17.69 -31.94
N ARG A 586 9.45 -18.19 -31.67
CA ARG A 586 10.24 -19.01 -32.60
C ARG A 586 10.65 -20.37 -32.05
N LEU A 587 10.68 -20.56 -30.73
CA LEU A 587 11.10 -21.82 -30.12
C LEU A 587 10.19 -22.22 -28.95
N ILE A 588 9.70 -23.46 -28.95
CA ILE A 588 9.06 -24.08 -27.80
C ILE A 588 9.87 -25.31 -27.38
N MET A 589 10.48 -25.28 -26.21
CA MET A 589 11.22 -26.39 -25.61
C MET A 589 10.36 -27.10 -24.57
N LEU A 590 10.29 -28.42 -24.61
CA LEU A 590 9.44 -29.22 -23.73
C LEU A 590 10.33 -30.05 -22.79
N ASP A 591 10.27 -29.73 -21.50
CA ASP A 591 10.97 -30.42 -20.41
C ASP A 591 10.10 -31.57 -19.79
N VAL A 592 9.02 -31.97 -20.48
CA VAL A 592 8.15 -33.13 -20.18
C VAL A 592 7.70 -33.74 -21.52
N VAL A 593 7.26 -35.01 -21.56
CA VAL A 593 6.63 -35.66 -22.73
C VAL A 593 5.20 -35.11 -23.00
N ALA A 594 5.07 -33.79 -23.14
CA ALA A 594 3.79 -33.08 -23.20
C ALA A 594 3.12 -33.14 -24.58
N MET A 595 3.86 -33.31 -25.68
CA MET A 595 3.26 -33.43 -27.04
C MET A 595 2.43 -34.71 -27.22
N PHE A 596 2.54 -35.69 -26.33
CA PHE A 596 2.13 -37.07 -26.59
C PHE A 596 1.36 -37.71 -25.41
N ASP A 597 0.91 -36.90 -24.46
CA ASP A 597 0.10 -37.33 -23.33
C ASP A 597 -1.38 -37.43 -23.76
N GLU A 598 -1.95 -38.64 -23.81
CA GLU A 598 -3.32 -38.88 -24.30
C GLU A 598 -4.41 -38.54 -23.26
N ASP A 599 -4.04 -38.31 -21.99
CA ASP A 599 -4.99 -38.10 -20.88
C ASP A 599 -5.64 -36.70 -20.83
N ALA A 600 -5.50 -35.89 -21.88
CA ALA A 600 -6.18 -34.60 -22.00
C ALA A 600 -7.65 -34.77 -22.45
N ASP A 601 -8.55 -34.42 -21.52
CA ASP A 601 -10.02 -34.40 -21.62
C ASP A 601 -10.61 -34.21 -23.03
N ARG A 602 -11.57 -35.07 -23.42
CA ARG A 602 -12.09 -35.26 -24.80
C ARG A 602 -12.72 -34.03 -25.49
N ASN A 603 -12.78 -32.89 -24.82
CA ASN A 603 -13.38 -31.64 -25.29
C ASN A 603 -12.37 -30.50 -25.52
N ARG A 604 -11.06 -30.71 -25.32
CA ARG A 604 -10.02 -29.74 -25.72
C ARG A 604 -9.28 -30.23 -26.96
N GLN A 605 -8.94 -29.30 -27.86
CA GLN A 605 -7.97 -29.58 -28.93
C GLN A 605 -6.66 -30.03 -28.28
N SER A 606 -6.12 -31.17 -28.71
CA SER A 606 -4.94 -31.75 -28.08
C SER A 606 -3.75 -30.79 -28.16
N LEU A 607 -2.93 -30.70 -27.09
CA LEU A 607 -1.73 -29.84 -27.10
C LEU A 607 -0.84 -30.14 -28.32
N LYS A 608 -0.77 -31.43 -28.67
CA LYS A 608 -0.18 -31.97 -29.90
C LYS A 608 -0.64 -31.22 -31.15
N GLU A 609 -1.95 -31.12 -31.37
CA GLU A 609 -2.51 -30.40 -32.52
C GLU A 609 -2.24 -28.91 -32.46
N THR A 610 -2.35 -28.27 -31.29
CA THR A 610 -2.07 -26.83 -31.12
C THR A 610 -0.62 -26.50 -31.50
N LEU A 611 0.35 -27.25 -30.98
CA LEU A 611 1.77 -27.09 -31.31
C LEU A 611 2.05 -27.40 -32.79
N LEU A 612 1.42 -28.43 -33.35
CA LEU A 612 1.54 -28.76 -34.77
C LEU A 612 0.94 -27.67 -35.66
N ASN A 613 -0.21 -27.11 -35.33
CA ASN A 613 -0.82 -26.06 -36.12
C ASN A 613 0.03 -24.78 -36.08
N TRP A 614 0.62 -24.44 -34.94
CA TRP A 614 1.53 -23.29 -34.83
C TRP A 614 2.84 -23.47 -35.60
N VAL A 615 3.52 -24.61 -35.48
CA VAL A 615 4.80 -24.84 -36.16
C VAL A 615 4.63 -24.97 -37.68
N HIS A 616 3.46 -25.44 -38.14
CA HIS A 616 3.04 -25.44 -39.54
C HIS A 616 2.37 -24.13 -40.01
N SER A 617 2.34 -23.07 -39.17
CA SER A 617 1.85 -21.75 -39.56
C SER A 617 3.03 -20.80 -39.85
N PRO A 618 3.07 -20.13 -41.03
CA PRO A 618 4.19 -19.28 -41.39
C PRO A 618 4.36 -18.11 -40.41
N ARG A 619 5.61 -17.67 -40.19
CA ARG A 619 5.89 -16.37 -39.56
C ARG A 619 5.85 -15.27 -40.62
N ILE A 620 5.48 -14.07 -40.21
CA ILE A 620 5.46 -12.87 -41.08
C ILE A 620 6.88 -12.53 -41.58
N ASP A 621 7.91 -12.81 -40.78
CA ASP A 621 9.33 -12.63 -41.13
C ASP A 621 9.92 -13.80 -41.93
N MET A 622 9.12 -14.82 -42.27
CA MET A 622 9.51 -16.06 -42.95
C MET A 622 10.61 -16.89 -42.26
N GLN A 623 10.99 -16.55 -41.03
CA GLN A 623 12.00 -17.26 -40.24
C GLN A 623 11.47 -18.60 -39.73
N LEU A 624 12.40 -19.50 -39.42
CA LEU A 624 12.10 -20.84 -38.89
C LEU A 624 11.42 -20.78 -37.52
N LYS A 625 10.41 -21.65 -37.33
CA LYS A 625 9.91 -22.05 -36.01
C LYS A 625 10.50 -23.40 -35.60
N PHE A 626 10.71 -23.60 -34.31
CA PHE A 626 11.20 -24.84 -33.74
C PHE A 626 10.35 -25.34 -32.57
N VAL A 627 10.12 -26.65 -32.52
CA VAL A 627 9.68 -27.36 -31.32
C VAL A 627 10.77 -28.35 -30.92
N CYS A 628 11.20 -28.33 -29.66
CA CYS A 628 12.27 -29.15 -29.13
C CYS A 628 11.78 -30.01 -27.96
N GLN A 629 11.72 -31.33 -28.13
CA GLN A 629 11.38 -32.29 -27.09
C GLN A 629 12.66 -32.81 -26.42
N ARG A 630 12.84 -32.57 -25.11
CA ARG A 630 14.09 -32.91 -24.39
C ARG A 630 14.08 -34.26 -23.69
N ASP A 631 12.93 -34.71 -23.20
CA ASP A 631 12.74 -36.08 -22.70
C ASP A 631 12.48 -37.06 -23.85
N GLU A 632 12.83 -38.34 -23.67
CA GLU A 632 12.69 -39.36 -24.71
C GLU A 632 11.23 -39.46 -25.22
N PRO A 633 10.96 -39.19 -26.51
CA PRO A 633 9.64 -39.37 -27.07
C PRO A 633 9.34 -40.86 -27.33
N PHE A 634 8.06 -41.24 -27.25
CA PHE A 634 7.62 -42.56 -27.70
C PHE A 634 7.88 -42.73 -29.21
N ALA A 635 8.40 -43.89 -29.62
CA ALA A 635 8.79 -44.15 -31.01
C ALA A 635 7.63 -43.94 -32.02
N ASP A 636 6.44 -44.43 -31.69
CA ASP A 636 5.22 -44.29 -32.51
C ASP A 636 4.84 -42.82 -32.77
N CYS A 637 5.17 -41.93 -31.82
CA CYS A 637 4.88 -40.50 -31.94
C CYS A 637 5.84 -39.79 -32.91
N VAL A 638 7.09 -40.23 -33.01
CA VAL A 638 8.07 -39.69 -33.96
C VAL A 638 7.69 -40.09 -35.39
N GLU A 639 7.23 -41.32 -35.60
CA GLU A 639 6.75 -41.76 -36.93
C GLU A 639 5.46 -41.01 -37.36
N GLN A 640 4.49 -40.77 -36.45
CA GLN A 640 3.32 -39.94 -36.79
C GLN A 640 3.68 -38.51 -37.22
N LEU A 641 4.70 -37.91 -36.58
CA LEU A 641 5.21 -36.60 -36.98
C LEU A 641 5.93 -36.64 -38.33
N ARG A 642 6.68 -37.73 -38.61
CA ARG A 642 7.31 -37.99 -39.90
C ARG A 642 6.29 -38.16 -41.02
N GLU A 643 5.23 -38.95 -40.82
CA GLU A 643 4.15 -39.10 -41.79
C GLU A 643 3.46 -37.77 -42.08
N ARG A 644 3.14 -36.96 -41.06
CA ARG A 644 2.52 -35.64 -41.23
C ARG A 644 3.46 -34.63 -41.91
N PHE A 645 4.77 -34.68 -41.62
CA PHE A 645 5.79 -33.88 -42.29
C PHE A 645 5.88 -34.22 -43.78
N LEU A 646 5.93 -35.52 -44.13
CA LEU A 646 6.06 -35.99 -45.51
C LEU A 646 4.79 -35.82 -46.35
N SER A 647 3.61 -35.75 -45.72
CA SER A 647 2.31 -35.66 -46.41
C SER A 647 1.72 -34.25 -46.53
N ASP A 648 2.15 -33.30 -45.70
CA ASP A 648 1.70 -31.91 -45.79
C ASP A 648 2.27 -31.23 -47.05
N GLU A 649 1.47 -30.40 -47.72
CA GLU A 649 1.85 -29.70 -48.96
C GLU A 649 2.18 -28.21 -48.77
N ARG A 650 2.01 -27.65 -47.57
CA ARG A 650 2.21 -26.22 -47.27
C ARG A 650 3.67 -25.78 -47.40
N ASP A 651 3.88 -24.60 -47.98
CA ASP A 651 5.21 -23.98 -48.19
C ASP A 651 5.63 -23.21 -46.92
N VAL A 652 6.08 -23.94 -45.89
CA VAL A 652 6.40 -23.39 -44.56
C VAL A 652 7.78 -23.81 -44.05
N ASN A 653 8.48 -22.86 -43.43
CA ASN A 653 9.81 -23.05 -42.86
C ASN A 653 9.69 -23.41 -41.37
N TYR A 654 10.02 -24.65 -41.01
CA TYR A 654 10.10 -25.07 -39.60
C TYR A 654 11.05 -26.23 -39.36
N GLY A 655 11.42 -26.44 -38.10
CA GLY A 655 12.11 -27.64 -37.66
C GLY A 655 11.56 -28.25 -36.37
N MET A 656 11.90 -29.51 -36.15
CA MET A 656 11.56 -30.26 -34.94
C MET A 656 12.81 -30.97 -34.42
N ILE A 657 13.11 -30.82 -33.14
CA ILE A 657 14.27 -31.41 -32.47
C ILE A 657 13.78 -32.41 -31.42
N PHE A 658 14.35 -33.61 -31.41
CA PHE A 658 14.04 -34.66 -30.44
C PHE A 658 15.33 -35.16 -29.80
N CYS A 659 15.33 -35.31 -28.48
CA CYS A 659 16.42 -35.94 -27.71
C CYS A 659 16.00 -37.35 -27.26
N GLY A 660 16.92 -38.31 -27.32
CA GLY A 660 16.69 -39.68 -26.83
C GLY A 660 17.35 -40.78 -27.68
N THR A 661 17.42 -41.97 -27.08
CA THR A 661 18.04 -43.18 -27.67
C THR A 661 17.25 -43.72 -28.87
N PHE A 662 15.93 -43.50 -28.92
CA PHE A 662 15.06 -43.92 -30.04
C PHE A 662 15.29 -43.15 -31.37
N ALA A 663 16.18 -42.14 -31.40
CA ALA A 663 16.67 -41.57 -32.66
C ALA A 663 17.47 -42.58 -33.53
N THR A 664 17.82 -43.73 -32.97
CA THR A 664 18.60 -44.83 -33.58
C THR A 664 17.79 -45.72 -34.54
N GLY A 665 17.15 -45.12 -35.53
CA GLY A 665 16.53 -45.84 -36.67
C GLY A 665 16.56 -45.07 -38.00
N PHE A 666 16.84 -43.77 -37.92
CA PHE A 666 16.59 -42.81 -38.98
C PHE A 666 17.83 -42.56 -39.84
N ARG A 667 17.63 -42.50 -41.16
CA ARG A 667 18.65 -42.13 -42.15
C ARG A 667 18.32 -40.78 -42.77
N THR A 668 19.31 -40.13 -43.38
CA THR A 668 19.10 -38.91 -44.14
C THR A 668 18.17 -39.18 -45.32
N GLU A 669 16.96 -38.64 -45.27
CA GLU A 669 15.96 -38.75 -46.32
C GLU A 669 15.66 -37.35 -46.87
N VAL A 670 15.62 -37.25 -48.21
CA VAL A 670 15.29 -36.03 -48.95
C VAL A 670 14.12 -36.36 -49.87
N ASN A 671 13.02 -35.62 -49.74
CA ASN A 671 11.86 -35.84 -50.60
C ASN A 671 11.98 -35.08 -51.93
N ALA A 672 11.02 -35.29 -52.84
CA ALA A 672 11.02 -34.65 -54.17
C ALA A 672 10.91 -33.11 -54.16
N ARG A 673 10.67 -32.49 -53.01
CA ARG A 673 10.64 -31.03 -52.82
C ARG A 673 11.97 -30.46 -52.26
N GLY A 674 12.93 -31.31 -51.89
CA GLY A 674 14.17 -30.89 -51.25
C GLY A 674 14.03 -30.62 -49.75
N GLU A 675 13.03 -31.24 -49.09
CA GLU A 675 12.83 -31.14 -47.64
C GLU A 675 13.67 -32.22 -46.94
N TYR A 676 14.24 -31.90 -45.77
CA TYR A 676 15.30 -32.70 -45.15
C TYR A 676 14.87 -33.32 -43.81
N PHE A 677 15.24 -34.58 -43.64
CA PHE A 677 15.15 -35.29 -42.36
C PHE A 677 16.53 -35.84 -41.99
N LEU A 678 17.07 -35.44 -40.83
CA LEU A 678 18.46 -35.68 -40.44
C LEU A 678 18.56 -36.23 -39.00
N SER A 679 18.95 -37.49 -38.86
CA SER A 679 19.34 -38.07 -37.57
C SER A 679 20.87 -38.19 -37.51
N GLN A 680 21.47 -37.68 -36.43
CA GLN A 680 22.91 -37.77 -36.21
C GLN A 680 23.23 -38.40 -34.85
N ARG A 681 23.87 -39.57 -34.91
CA ARG A 681 24.56 -40.26 -33.81
C ARG A 681 23.85 -40.28 -32.45
N THR A 682 23.18 -41.41 -32.23
CA THR A 682 22.83 -42.04 -30.94
C THR A 682 21.82 -41.34 -30.02
N ASN A 683 21.77 -40.00 -29.92
CA ASN A 683 21.00 -39.34 -28.85
C ASN A 683 20.05 -38.21 -29.31
N TRP A 684 19.95 -37.87 -30.60
CA TRP A 684 19.02 -36.83 -31.08
C TRP A 684 18.66 -36.95 -32.57
N GLY A 685 17.57 -36.27 -32.99
CA GLY A 685 17.14 -36.16 -34.38
C GLY A 685 16.55 -34.78 -34.71
N LEU A 686 16.65 -34.38 -35.98
CA LEU A 686 16.21 -33.08 -36.51
C LEU A 686 15.40 -33.25 -37.80
N MET A 687 14.23 -32.63 -37.86
CA MET A 687 13.42 -32.46 -39.08
C MET A 687 13.53 -31.00 -39.52
N VAL A 688 13.68 -30.70 -40.83
CA VAL A 688 13.63 -29.32 -41.35
C VAL A 688 12.89 -29.25 -42.68
N ARG A 689 11.81 -28.45 -42.71
CA ARG A 689 11.10 -28.10 -43.93
C ARG A 689 11.58 -26.75 -44.47
N ARG A 690 11.76 -26.64 -45.78
CA ARG A 690 12.19 -25.42 -46.49
C ARG A 690 11.21 -25.11 -47.62
N GLY A 691 10.70 -23.88 -47.65
CA GLY A 691 9.83 -23.38 -48.72
C GLY A 691 10.58 -22.90 -49.97
N LYS A 692 9.86 -22.69 -51.07
CA LYS A 692 10.45 -22.47 -52.41
C LYS A 692 11.20 -21.15 -52.61
N GLU A 693 10.91 -20.10 -51.84
CA GLU A 693 11.38 -18.73 -52.11
C GLU A 693 12.64 -18.26 -51.34
N MET A 694 13.50 -19.16 -50.85
CA MET A 694 14.73 -18.78 -50.14
C MET A 694 16.01 -19.02 -50.94
N GLY A 695 16.39 -18.05 -51.78
CA GLY A 695 17.66 -18.04 -52.51
C GLY A 695 18.88 -17.51 -51.74
N ALA A 696 18.71 -17.04 -50.50
CA ALA A 696 19.70 -16.23 -49.78
C ALA A 696 20.37 -16.90 -48.55
N TRP A 697 20.26 -18.23 -48.40
CA TRP A 697 20.69 -18.94 -47.18
C TRP A 697 22.12 -19.53 -47.21
N ASN A 698 22.76 -19.64 -48.38
CA ASN A 698 24.11 -20.23 -48.46
C ASN A 698 25.19 -19.31 -47.85
N ASP A 699 25.03 -17.99 -47.94
CA ASP A 699 26.08 -17.02 -47.60
C ASP A 699 26.14 -16.65 -46.10
N GLN A 700 25.08 -16.86 -45.33
CA GLN A 700 25.02 -16.44 -43.92
C GLN A 700 25.55 -17.46 -42.90
N LEU A 701 25.68 -18.74 -43.28
CA LEU A 701 25.99 -19.81 -42.33
C LEU A 701 27.34 -20.49 -42.52
N GLY A 702 27.90 -20.57 -43.73
CA GLY A 702 29.17 -21.28 -43.97
C GLY A 702 29.17 -22.77 -43.57
N ILE A 703 27.99 -23.38 -43.41
CA ILE A 703 27.77 -24.76 -42.91
C ILE A 703 27.27 -25.70 -44.03
N TRP A 704 26.98 -25.17 -45.23
CA TRP A 704 26.31 -25.88 -46.32
C TRP A 704 27.22 -25.91 -47.56
N ASP A 705 28.16 -26.85 -47.59
CA ASP A 705 28.90 -27.23 -48.81
C ASP A 705 28.39 -28.60 -49.28
N ASP A 706 27.95 -28.69 -50.54
CA ASP A 706 27.17 -29.79 -51.12
C ASP A 706 27.88 -31.16 -51.13
N GLN A 707 29.16 -31.23 -50.74
CA GLN A 707 29.97 -32.44 -50.86
C GLN A 707 30.51 -33.03 -49.56
N HIS A 708 30.64 -32.27 -48.47
CA HIS A 708 31.21 -32.76 -47.20
C HIS A 708 30.49 -32.23 -45.96
N TRP A 709 29.58 -33.04 -45.42
CA TRP A 709 28.73 -32.75 -44.25
C TRP A 709 29.47 -32.84 -42.90
N ASP A 710 30.58 -32.13 -42.74
CA ASP A 710 31.42 -32.19 -41.55
C ASP A 710 31.10 -31.05 -40.56
N PHE A 711 30.04 -31.24 -39.77
CA PHE A 711 29.60 -30.28 -38.73
C PHE A 711 30.72 -30.06 -37.68
N PRO A 712 31.24 -28.82 -37.50
CA PRO A 712 32.41 -28.60 -36.65
C PRO A 712 32.17 -28.89 -35.15
N LYS A 713 32.61 -30.06 -34.69
CA LYS A 713 32.84 -30.42 -33.27
C LYS A 713 31.77 -29.93 -32.28
N LEU A 714 30.53 -30.36 -32.49
CA LEU A 714 29.48 -30.31 -31.46
C LEU A 714 29.90 -31.18 -30.26
N ASN A 715 30.32 -30.54 -29.17
CA ASN A 715 30.81 -31.21 -27.96
C ASN A 715 29.63 -31.66 -27.08
N ASN A 716 29.81 -32.73 -26.30
CA ASN A 716 28.74 -33.48 -25.62
C ASN A 716 27.87 -32.67 -24.63
N SER A 717 26.82 -32.03 -25.12
CA SER A 717 25.55 -31.80 -24.41
C SER A 717 24.43 -31.97 -25.44
N CYS A 718 23.42 -32.82 -25.17
CA CYS A 718 22.58 -33.41 -26.24
C CYS A 718 21.48 -32.51 -26.82
N ALA A 719 21.70 -31.20 -26.79
CA ALA A 719 21.28 -30.28 -27.82
C ALA A 719 22.22 -29.06 -27.69
N ALA A 720 23.44 -29.09 -28.25
CA ALA A 720 24.56 -28.22 -27.85
C ALA A 720 24.47 -26.71 -28.24
N ASN A 721 23.28 -26.26 -28.62
CA ASN A 721 22.47 -25.29 -27.84
C ASN A 721 21.09 -25.22 -28.55
N ALA A 722 20.52 -26.40 -28.85
CA ALA A 722 19.40 -26.65 -29.79
C ALA A 722 19.55 -26.02 -31.20
N VAL A 723 20.71 -26.19 -31.85
CA VAL A 723 21.14 -25.44 -33.06
C VAL A 723 21.53 -23.97 -32.73
N ARG A 724 22.05 -23.79 -31.51
CA ARG A 724 22.68 -22.61 -30.88
C ARG A 724 21.79 -21.44 -30.46
N LEU A 725 20.80 -21.12 -31.28
CA LEU A 725 19.54 -20.44 -31.00
C LEU A 725 18.49 -20.88 -32.06
N ALA A 726 18.93 -21.74 -32.98
CA ALA A 726 18.37 -21.98 -34.30
C ALA A 726 18.12 -20.66 -35.06
N LEU A 727 19.05 -19.71 -35.06
CA LEU A 727 20.52 -19.90 -35.19
C LEU A 727 21.38 -19.33 -34.04
#